data_AF-A0A1Y1KC18-F1
#
_entry.id   AF-A0A1Y1KC18-F1
#
_cell.length_a   1.000
_cell.length_b   1.000
_cell.length_c   1.000
_cell.angle_alpha   90.00
_cell.angle_beta   90.00
_cell.angle_gamma   90.00
#
_symmetry.space_group_name_H-M   'P 1'
#
loop_
_entity.id
_entity.type
_entity.pdbx_description
1 polymer ?
#
loop_
_entity_poly.entity_id
_entity_poly.type
_entity_poly.pdbx_seq_one_letter_code
_entity_poly.pdbx_strand_id
1 'polypeptide(L)'
;KTMNLTPPVASSSKTPTSEERKARMREYSRKRQANKSDAEKEADKLRSQRQRLKMTPEQQKAEKRRLHLRNESQKLQRMKLPPPSKYVARNPDNRPDEHYLGTKSFKCVHCGALHFNGEKTFKGHVSHCCENGSVTLRQLNDYPLELRELATQSTENGKNFMRNVRNFNSAFGFASFGHQPVKLRGGPPTFVIHGQVYHRTTTSIKPSDNFDNKETEPSYAQLYFLDPEYANNMRSQNTHNEGCRKEVFDIIEKVLRRNPFAEAFKMMKDLMDINQNTIEMWIIKDRQHDPRRYNLPVANEVAAVFVSKDGEPGFKRDMAVYDKGTGQLQNIDIFSPNCDPMTYPIMFPFGDAGWQPGIKKADETRKVVNISMLEFYSYRMQERESFNPILHLGKLTQMYIVDAFLKVEGGRLVWNKTNQKKLRVDMYSGLMDYVHNQAEIKDLKPGRIVILPSSFTGSKRALTQNYQDAMVIVGKYGKPDLFITFTCNPTWKEIRDELKHKETAIDRPDLVGTVFHLKLKEFINDLVSNKGGVFGKVKAFIYTIEFQKRGLPHCHMLVILDDEDKFREAADVDNAVSAEIPDPVADPVLFQIITSCMMHGPCGELKKDAPCMEENKGHISCIKKFPKEFCDETNINVNGYPIYRRRNLDRTVEIKGVKLDNRWVVPYNPYMSRKYNAHINVEICSSIQSIKYIFKYIYKGHDAAIVQMNEATGSGTYHWDEVKIYLDTRYIAAPEAMWRLKKYEMSGRSHSVERLPVHLPLEQMVYFEEGAERRDLEAAAKKGTKLTRWFQLNANDVNARKYLYCDIPYHYVWRSNHWQPRKLGGDKVVARMYFVNLKDMEKYCLRLLLLHVRGKS
;
A
#
# COMPACT_ATOMS: atom_id res chain seq x y z
N LYS A 1 56.06 -56.11 -31.13
CA LYS A 1 55.35 -54.97 -30.52
C LYS A 1 54.84 -54.07 -31.65
N THR A 2 54.05 -54.63 -32.57
CA THR A 2 52.59 -54.49 -32.68
C THR A 2 52.14 -53.07 -33.03
N MET A 3 52.10 -52.84 -34.34
CA MET A 3 51.35 -51.81 -35.07
C MET A 3 49.86 -51.87 -34.73
N ASN A 4 49.17 -50.72 -34.81
CA ASN A 4 47.86 -50.64 -35.48
C ASN A 4 47.47 -49.18 -35.75
N LEU A 5 47.47 -48.84 -37.04
CA LEU A 5 46.72 -47.76 -37.66
C LEU A 5 45.23 -48.19 -37.71
N THR A 6 44.29 -47.31 -37.37
CA THR A 6 42.85 -47.50 -37.63
C THR A 6 42.25 -46.25 -38.28
N PRO A 7 41.31 -46.39 -39.24
CA PRO A 7 40.90 -45.36 -40.22
C PRO A 7 39.65 -44.57 -39.77
N PRO A 8 39.20 -43.53 -40.53
CA PRO A 8 38.05 -42.70 -40.15
C PRO A 8 36.72 -43.46 -40.28
N VAL A 9 35.83 -43.27 -39.30
CA VAL A 9 34.49 -43.86 -39.27
C VAL A 9 33.55 -43.07 -40.17
N ALA A 10 32.92 -43.78 -41.11
CA ALA A 10 31.91 -43.28 -42.03
C ALA A 10 30.63 -42.80 -41.31
N SER A 11 30.08 -41.66 -41.76
CA SER A 11 28.76 -41.17 -41.37
C SER A 11 27.67 -42.10 -41.92
N SER A 12 26.95 -42.79 -41.03
CA SER A 12 25.73 -43.51 -41.41
C SER A 12 24.57 -42.53 -41.55
N SER A 13 24.15 -42.27 -42.80
CA SER A 13 22.90 -41.60 -43.11
C SER A 13 21.74 -42.55 -42.81
N LYS A 14 21.06 -42.36 -41.67
CA LYS A 14 19.83 -43.08 -41.37
C LYS A 14 18.75 -42.68 -42.38
N THR A 15 18.32 -43.64 -43.20
CA THR A 15 17.13 -43.50 -44.04
C THR A 15 15.89 -43.34 -43.15
N PRO A 16 15.04 -42.32 -43.39
CA PRO A 16 13.88 -42.07 -42.53
C PRO A 16 12.87 -43.21 -42.66
N THR A 17 12.31 -43.62 -41.52
CA THR A 17 11.34 -44.70 -41.40
C THR A 17 10.04 -44.38 -42.15
N SER A 18 9.24 -45.42 -42.47
CA SER A 18 7.94 -45.28 -43.14
C SER A 18 6.98 -44.35 -42.39
N GLU A 19 7.03 -44.35 -41.05
CA GLU A 19 6.22 -43.47 -40.21
C GLU A 19 6.71 -42.03 -40.21
N GLU A 20 8.02 -41.79 -40.17
CA GLU A 20 8.59 -40.44 -40.29
C GLU A 20 8.31 -39.81 -41.66
N ARG A 21 8.32 -40.60 -42.73
CA ARG A 21 7.89 -40.15 -44.07
C ARG A 21 6.40 -39.78 -44.09
N LYS A 22 5.53 -40.57 -43.46
CA LYS A 22 4.11 -40.27 -43.34
C LYS A 22 3.85 -39.04 -42.46
N ALA A 23 4.58 -38.86 -41.38
CA ALA A 23 4.49 -37.70 -40.50
C ALA A 23 4.93 -36.42 -41.22
N ARG A 24 6.05 -36.45 -41.94
CA ARG A 24 6.51 -35.33 -42.78
C ARG A 24 5.51 -34.99 -43.89
N MET A 25 4.91 -35.99 -44.55
CA MET A 25 3.86 -35.73 -45.55
C MET A 25 2.59 -35.11 -44.94
N ARG A 26 2.19 -35.53 -43.73
CA ARG A 26 1.06 -34.94 -43.00
C ARG A 26 1.34 -33.50 -42.60
N GLU A 27 2.57 -33.22 -42.13
CA GLU A 27 3.00 -31.88 -41.75
C GLU A 27 3.09 -30.94 -42.96
N TYR A 28 3.66 -31.41 -44.07
CA TYR A 28 3.69 -30.68 -45.35
C TYR A 28 2.29 -30.37 -45.87
N SER A 29 1.36 -31.34 -45.78
CA SER A 29 -0.04 -31.15 -46.18
C SER A 29 -0.78 -30.15 -45.27
N ARG A 30 -0.51 -30.16 -43.96
CA ARG A 30 -1.06 -29.19 -43.01
C ARG A 30 -0.55 -27.77 -43.27
N LYS A 31 0.75 -27.59 -43.50
CA LYS A 31 1.34 -26.29 -43.86
C LYS A 31 0.79 -25.77 -45.19
N ARG A 32 0.62 -26.65 -46.17
CA ARG A 32 -0.01 -26.30 -47.46
C ARG A 32 -1.49 -25.91 -47.32
N GLN A 33 -2.25 -26.55 -46.43
CA GLN A 33 -3.65 -26.16 -46.16
C GLN A 33 -3.77 -24.85 -45.38
N ALA A 34 -2.84 -24.58 -44.45
CA ALA A 34 -2.80 -23.34 -43.68
C ALA A 34 -2.50 -22.11 -44.54
N ASN A 35 -1.72 -22.27 -45.60
CA ASN A 35 -1.31 -21.18 -46.50
C ASN A 35 -2.21 -20.99 -47.74
N LYS A 36 -3.37 -21.69 -47.83
CA LYS A 36 -4.30 -21.51 -48.96
C LYS A 36 -4.99 -20.15 -48.88
N SER A 37 -5.04 -19.47 -50.02
CA SER A 37 -5.87 -18.26 -50.19
C SER A 37 -7.36 -18.62 -50.09
N ASP A 38 -8.20 -17.64 -49.75
CA ASP A 38 -9.64 -17.90 -49.60
C ASP A 38 -10.30 -18.32 -50.92
N ALA A 39 -9.80 -17.85 -52.07
CA ALA A 39 -10.20 -18.32 -53.40
C ALA A 39 -9.87 -19.81 -53.64
N GLU A 40 -8.72 -20.30 -53.16
CA GLU A 40 -8.36 -21.73 -53.26
C GLU A 40 -9.18 -22.61 -52.32
N LYS A 41 -9.56 -22.09 -51.14
CA LYS A 41 -10.48 -22.79 -50.23
C LYS A 41 -11.88 -22.90 -50.83
N GLU A 42 -12.37 -21.84 -51.49
CA GLU A 42 -13.64 -21.82 -52.22
C GLU A 42 -13.63 -22.85 -53.36
N ALA A 43 -12.55 -22.89 -54.15
CA ALA A 43 -12.37 -23.83 -55.25
C ALA A 43 -12.31 -25.30 -54.79
N ASP A 44 -11.65 -25.58 -53.66
CA ASP A 44 -11.64 -26.91 -53.04
C ASP A 44 -13.02 -27.32 -52.51
N LYS A 45 -13.80 -26.37 -51.98
CA LYS A 45 -15.17 -26.59 -51.53
C LYS A 45 -16.08 -26.96 -52.71
N LEU A 46 -15.95 -26.24 -53.82
CA LEU A 46 -16.65 -26.52 -55.08
C LEU A 46 -16.21 -27.86 -55.70
N ARG A 47 -14.91 -28.21 -55.64
CA ARG A 47 -14.42 -29.54 -56.05
C ARG A 47 -15.00 -30.67 -55.21
N SER A 48 -15.08 -30.48 -53.90
CA SER A 48 -15.64 -31.46 -52.95
C SER A 48 -17.14 -31.64 -53.16
N GLN A 49 -17.87 -30.55 -53.45
CA GLN A 49 -19.29 -30.60 -53.83
C GLN A 49 -19.49 -31.33 -55.17
N ARG A 50 -18.68 -31.04 -56.19
CA ARG A 50 -18.72 -31.76 -57.48
C ARG A 50 -18.37 -33.24 -57.34
N GLN A 51 -17.45 -33.60 -56.44
CA GLN A 51 -17.15 -35.00 -56.14
C GLN A 51 -18.33 -35.70 -55.45
N ARG A 52 -19.00 -35.04 -54.49
CA ARG A 52 -20.20 -35.59 -53.83
C ARG A 52 -21.37 -35.84 -54.80
N LEU A 53 -21.51 -35.01 -55.84
CA LEU A 53 -22.50 -35.18 -56.90
C LEU A 53 -22.20 -36.38 -57.82
N LYS A 54 -20.97 -36.88 -57.83
CA LYS A 54 -20.54 -38.06 -58.61
C LYS A 54 -20.48 -39.36 -57.79
N MET A 55 -20.80 -39.30 -56.50
CA MET A 55 -20.75 -40.47 -55.62
C MET A 55 -22.01 -41.32 -55.77
N THR A 56 -21.85 -42.64 -55.78
CA THR A 56 -22.98 -43.57 -55.76
C THR A 56 -23.71 -43.51 -54.41
N PRO A 57 -25.00 -43.93 -54.34
CA PRO A 57 -25.77 -43.90 -53.09
C PRO A 57 -25.10 -44.66 -51.93
N GLU A 58 -24.39 -45.75 -52.22
CA GLU A 58 -23.64 -46.53 -51.22
C GLU A 58 -22.42 -45.77 -50.68
N GLN A 59 -21.70 -45.06 -51.54
CA GLN A 59 -20.54 -44.25 -51.13
C GLN A 59 -20.97 -43.06 -50.26
N GLN A 60 -22.11 -42.44 -50.56
CA GLN A 60 -22.68 -41.38 -49.73
C GLN A 60 -23.13 -41.91 -48.36
N LYS A 61 -23.69 -43.13 -48.31
CA LYS A 61 -24.09 -43.79 -47.06
C LYS A 61 -22.87 -44.11 -46.19
N ALA A 62 -21.77 -44.58 -46.78
CA ALA A 62 -20.51 -44.84 -46.09
C ALA A 62 -19.86 -43.56 -45.53
N GLU A 63 -19.86 -42.45 -46.28
CA GLU A 63 -19.33 -41.16 -45.81
C GLU A 63 -20.17 -40.61 -44.65
N LYS A 64 -21.50 -40.66 -44.73
CA LYS A 64 -22.40 -40.28 -43.62
C LYS A 64 -22.16 -41.13 -42.38
N ARG A 65 -21.97 -42.45 -42.53
CA ARG A 65 -21.68 -43.35 -41.41
C ARG A 65 -20.34 -43.02 -40.75
N ARG A 66 -19.32 -42.69 -41.55
CA ARG A 66 -17.99 -42.29 -41.06
C ARG A 66 -18.01 -40.93 -40.35
N LEU A 67 -18.79 -39.97 -40.85
CA LEU A 67 -19.02 -38.68 -40.19
C LEU A 67 -19.78 -38.86 -38.86
N HIS A 68 -20.79 -39.74 -38.86
CA HIS A 68 -21.56 -40.06 -37.66
C HIS A 68 -20.68 -40.69 -36.57
N LEU A 69 -19.84 -41.67 -36.93
CA LEU A 69 -18.88 -42.29 -36.01
C LEU A 69 -17.84 -41.30 -35.48
N ARG A 70 -17.38 -40.35 -36.32
CA ARG A 70 -16.47 -39.29 -35.89
C ARG A 70 -17.14 -38.33 -34.92
N ASN A 71 -18.40 -37.96 -35.17
CA ASN A 71 -19.19 -37.10 -34.29
C ASN A 71 -19.51 -37.82 -32.98
N GLU A 72 -19.83 -39.11 -33.00
CA GLU A 72 -19.99 -39.92 -31.79
C GLU A 72 -18.70 -40.05 -30.99
N SER A 73 -17.55 -40.27 -31.64
CA SER A 73 -16.24 -40.31 -30.98
C SER A 73 -15.90 -38.96 -30.32
N GLN A 74 -16.21 -37.84 -30.96
CA GLN A 74 -16.08 -36.50 -30.36
C GLN A 74 -17.08 -36.27 -29.22
N LYS A 75 -18.29 -36.82 -29.32
CA LYS A 75 -19.32 -36.76 -28.26
C LYS A 75 -18.91 -37.59 -27.04
N LEU A 76 -18.36 -38.78 -27.24
CA LEU A 76 -17.77 -39.65 -26.22
C LEU A 76 -16.52 -39.04 -25.57
N GLN A 77 -15.70 -38.30 -26.33
CA GLN A 77 -14.61 -37.49 -25.76
C GLN A 77 -15.11 -36.32 -24.91
N ARG A 78 -16.22 -35.68 -25.30
CA ARG A 78 -16.87 -34.64 -24.47
C ARG A 78 -17.55 -35.21 -23.22
N MET A 79 -18.04 -36.45 -23.27
CA MET A 79 -18.63 -37.16 -22.11
C MET A 79 -17.59 -37.66 -21.10
N LYS A 80 -16.28 -37.61 -21.42
CA LYS A 80 -15.18 -37.83 -20.46
C LYS A 80 -14.79 -36.58 -19.67
N LEU A 81 -15.40 -35.42 -19.95
CA LEU A 81 -15.24 -34.24 -19.10
C LEU A 81 -16.20 -34.37 -17.90
N PRO A 82 -15.74 -34.10 -16.67
CA PRO A 82 -16.62 -34.08 -15.51
C PRO A 82 -17.77 -33.09 -15.76
N PRO A 83 -18.97 -33.33 -15.18
CA PRO A 83 -20.08 -32.39 -15.27
C PRO A 83 -19.60 -30.98 -14.88
N PRO A 84 -20.14 -29.91 -15.50
CA PRO A 84 -19.72 -28.54 -15.20
C PRO A 84 -19.82 -28.33 -13.69
N SER A 85 -18.68 -28.01 -13.09
CA SER A 85 -18.57 -27.83 -11.66
C SER A 85 -19.62 -26.82 -11.18
N LYS A 86 -20.25 -27.11 -10.03
CA LYS A 86 -21.17 -26.17 -9.35
C LYS A 86 -20.52 -24.82 -9.02
N TYR A 87 -19.18 -24.75 -9.01
CA TYR A 87 -18.40 -23.55 -8.71
C TYR A 87 -17.87 -22.84 -9.96
N VAL A 88 -18.03 -21.50 -9.95
CA VAL A 88 -17.59 -20.55 -10.98
C VAL A 88 -16.10 -20.71 -11.31
N ALA A 89 -15.22 -20.85 -10.32
CA ALA A 89 -13.77 -20.98 -10.50
C ALA A 89 -13.34 -22.29 -11.17
N ARG A 90 -14.17 -23.33 -11.07
CA ARG A 90 -13.86 -24.71 -11.45
C ARG A 90 -14.52 -25.12 -12.77
N ASN A 91 -15.18 -24.17 -13.44
CA ASN A 91 -15.77 -24.37 -14.76
C ASN A 91 -14.87 -23.73 -15.83
N PRO A 92 -14.15 -24.52 -16.64
CA PRO A 92 -13.25 -24.00 -17.67
C PRO A 92 -13.95 -23.26 -18.81
N ASP A 93 -15.27 -23.44 -18.97
CA ASP A 93 -16.07 -22.73 -19.97
C ASP A 93 -16.50 -21.33 -19.49
N ASN A 94 -16.37 -21.05 -18.20
CA ASN A 94 -16.76 -19.76 -17.64
C ASN A 94 -15.66 -18.71 -17.86
N ARG A 95 -15.84 -17.88 -18.89
CA ARG A 95 -14.89 -16.84 -19.29
C ARG A 95 -15.48 -15.47 -18.96
N PRO A 96 -15.14 -14.87 -17.81
CA PRO A 96 -15.66 -13.56 -17.46
C PRO A 96 -15.03 -12.48 -18.33
N ASP A 97 -15.79 -11.41 -18.54
CA ASP A 97 -15.25 -10.15 -19.05
C ASP A 97 -14.34 -9.49 -18.02
N GLU A 98 -13.40 -8.66 -18.50
CA GLU A 98 -12.56 -7.85 -17.63
C GLU A 98 -13.42 -6.86 -16.83
N HIS A 99 -13.24 -6.82 -15.52
CA HIS A 99 -13.95 -5.92 -14.63
C HIS A 99 -13.39 -4.50 -14.76
N TYR A 100 -14.10 -3.66 -15.50
CA TYR A 100 -13.78 -2.25 -15.72
C TYR A 100 -14.60 -1.33 -14.79
N LEU A 101 -13.93 -0.42 -14.07
CA LEU A 101 -14.61 0.49 -13.12
C LEU A 101 -15.27 1.72 -13.78
N GLY A 102 -15.07 1.92 -15.08
CA GLY A 102 -15.49 3.15 -15.78
C GLY A 102 -14.50 4.30 -15.61
N THR A 103 -14.88 5.48 -16.10
CA THR A 103 -14.11 6.73 -15.97
C THR A 103 -14.47 7.47 -14.67
N LYS A 104 -13.61 8.40 -14.27
CA LYS A 104 -13.76 9.22 -13.05
C LYS A 104 -14.75 10.37 -13.26
N SER A 105 -15.99 10.03 -13.61
CA SER A 105 -17.04 10.97 -14.03
C SER A 105 -17.95 11.46 -12.90
N PHE A 106 -17.92 10.83 -11.72
CA PHE A 106 -18.84 11.20 -10.65
C PHE A 106 -18.30 12.39 -9.84
N LYS A 107 -19.02 13.50 -9.85
CA LYS A 107 -18.66 14.73 -9.12
C LYS A 107 -19.33 14.78 -7.75
N CYS A 108 -18.54 15.01 -6.71
CA CYS A 108 -19.05 15.26 -5.36
C CYS A 108 -19.84 16.57 -5.33
N VAL A 109 -21.08 16.51 -4.83
CA VAL A 109 -22.00 17.66 -4.76
C VAL A 109 -21.53 18.76 -3.81
N HIS A 110 -20.69 18.43 -2.82
CA HIS A 110 -20.24 19.39 -1.81
C HIS A 110 -18.92 20.09 -2.15
N CYS A 111 -17.96 19.38 -2.76
CA CYS A 111 -16.61 19.91 -2.96
C CYS A 111 -16.08 19.80 -4.39
N GLY A 112 -16.90 19.29 -5.33
CA GLY A 112 -16.54 19.16 -6.75
C GLY A 112 -15.48 18.12 -7.08
N ALA A 113 -15.06 17.29 -6.10
CA ALA A 113 -14.09 16.23 -6.33
C ALA A 113 -14.63 15.17 -7.30
N LEU A 114 -13.77 14.71 -8.22
CA LEU A 114 -14.08 13.67 -9.19
C LEU A 114 -13.77 12.29 -8.61
N HIS A 115 -14.66 11.32 -8.85
CA HIS A 115 -14.60 9.97 -8.32
C HIS A 115 -15.03 8.93 -9.36
N PHE A 116 -14.56 7.70 -9.19
CA PHE A 116 -15.12 6.55 -9.88
C PHE A 116 -16.50 6.21 -9.30
N ASN A 117 -17.36 5.62 -10.14
CA ASN A 117 -18.71 5.24 -9.72
C ASN A 117 -18.70 4.26 -8.53
N GLY A 118 -17.69 3.40 -8.44
CA GLY A 118 -17.50 2.44 -7.34
C GLY A 118 -17.12 3.05 -5.99
N GLU A 119 -16.78 4.34 -5.92
CA GLU A 119 -16.47 5.02 -4.65
C GLU A 119 -17.71 5.48 -3.88
N LYS A 120 -18.90 5.39 -4.50
CA LYS A 120 -20.15 5.78 -3.85
C LYS A 120 -20.44 4.90 -2.65
N THR A 121 -20.97 5.53 -1.61
CA THR A 121 -21.58 4.82 -0.48
C THR A 121 -22.88 4.15 -0.92
N PHE A 122 -23.43 3.27 -0.08
CA PHE A 122 -24.76 2.66 -0.31
C PHE A 122 -25.88 3.69 -0.54
N LYS A 123 -25.72 4.90 0.00
CA LYS A 123 -26.64 6.03 -0.18
C LYS A 123 -26.38 6.84 -1.46
N GLY A 124 -25.54 6.34 -2.38
CA GLY A 124 -25.31 6.93 -3.69
C GLY A 124 -24.41 8.18 -3.74
N HIS A 125 -23.89 8.67 -2.61
CA HIS A 125 -22.98 9.82 -2.53
C HIS A 125 -21.57 9.41 -2.11
N VAL A 126 -20.60 10.29 -2.34
CA VAL A 126 -19.21 10.13 -1.88
C VAL A 126 -18.96 11.08 -0.71
N SER A 127 -18.45 10.54 0.39
CA SER A 127 -18.20 11.29 1.63
C SER A 127 -16.71 11.56 1.89
N HIS A 128 -15.82 10.67 1.45
CA HIS A 128 -14.40 10.68 1.85
C HIS A 128 -13.61 11.92 1.44
N CYS A 129 -14.03 12.64 0.40
CA CYS A 129 -13.33 13.82 -0.11
C CYS A 129 -13.52 15.08 0.76
N CYS A 130 -14.62 15.19 1.50
CA CYS A 130 -14.95 16.39 2.28
C CYS A 130 -15.80 16.10 3.54
N GLU A 131 -15.88 14.84 3.98
CA GLU A 131 -16.70 14.39 5.11
C GLU A 131 -18.14 14.91 5.02
N ASN A 132 -18.80 14.66 3.88
CA ASN A 132 -20.16 15.13 3.55
C ASN A 132 -20.33 16.66 3.65
N GLY A 133 -19.34 17.40 3.17
CA GLY A 133 -19.35 18.87 3.17
C GLY A 133 -18.88 19.52 4.46
N SER A 134 -18.66 18.75 5.55
CA SER A 134 -18.17 19.33 6.81
C SER A 134 -16.73 19.83 6.74
N VAL A 135 -15.93 19.33 5.79
CA VAL A 135 -14.57 19.81 5.51
C VAL A 135 -14.62 20.75 4.31
N THR A 136 -14.59 22.05 4.60
CA THR A 136 -14.50 23.11 3.59
C THR A 136 -13.19 23.87 3.78
N LEU A 137 -12.33 23.82 2.77
CA LEU A 137 -11.07 24.58 2.72
C LEU A 137 -11.14 25.65 1.64
N ARG A 138 -10.40 26.75 1.82
CA ARG A 138 -10.20 27.76 0.77
C ARG A 138 -9.62 27.10 -0.48
N GLN A 139 -10.23 27.35 -1.63
CA GLN A 139 -9.72 26.89 -2.91
C GLN A 139 -8.33 27.50 -3.17
N LEU A 140 -7.40 26.69 -3.68
CA LEU A 140 -6.12 27.24 -4.14
C LEU A 140 -6.38 28.15 -5.32
N ASN A 141 -5.60 29.22 -5.44
CA ASN A 141 -5.66 30.09 -6.61
C ASN A 141 -5.28 29.31 -7.88
N ASP A 142 -5.70 29.82 -9.04
CA ASP A 142 -5.37 29.21 -10.31
C ASP A 142 -3.85 29.11 -10.48
N TYR A 143 -3.40 27.92 -10.84
CA TYR A 143 -1.97 27.64 -10.98
C TYR A 143 -1.38 28.48 -12.12
N PRO A 144 -0.24 29.20 -11.91
CA PRO A 144 0.35 30.07 -12.92
C PRO A 144 0.52 29.37 -14.26
N LEU A 145 0.09 30.03 -15.34
CA LEU A 145 0.10 29.45 -16.69
C LEU A 145 1.50 29.00 -17.09
N GLU A 146 2.53 29.79 -16.78
CA GLU A 146 3.92 29.45 -17.08
C GLU A 146 4.36 28.14 -16.42
N LEU A 147 4.02 27.92 -15.15
CA LEU A 147 4.33 26.67 -14.45
C LEU A 147 3.44 25.51 -14.94
N ARG A 148 2.19 25.79 -15.29
CA ARG A 148 1.26 24.79 -15.83
C ARG A 148 1.77 24.25 -17.17
N GLU A 149 2.22 25.12 -18.07
CA GLU A 149 2.78 24.75 -19.36
C GLU A 149 4.01 23.84 -19.21
N LEU A 150 4.92 24.18 -18.28
CA LEU A 150 6.06 23.31 -17.94
C LEU A 150 5.60 21.92 -17.46
N ALA A 151 4.58 21.86 -16.60
CA ALA A 151 4.06 20.59 -16.08
C ALA A 151 3.42 19.71 -17.18
N THR A 152 2.93 20.28 -18.28
CA THR A 152 2.31 19.50 -19.37
C THR A 152 3.29 18.69 -20.22
N GLN A 153 4.59 18.94 -20.13
CA GLN A 153 5.64 18.28 -20.93
C GLN A 153 5.45 18.39 -22.45
N SER A 154 4.85 19.50 -22.89
CA SER A 154 4.64 19.83 -24.30
C SER A 154 5.94 20.30 -24.97
N THR A 155 6.77 21.06 -24.25
CA THR A 155 8.05 21.62 -24.71
C THR A 155 9.25 20.88 -24.14
N GLU A 156 10.45 21.09 -24.69
CA GLU A 156 11.69 20.55 -24.14
C GLU A 156 11.99 21.12 -22.74
N ASN A 157 11.62 22.38 -22.50
CA ASN A 157 11.65 22.99 -21.16
C ASN A 157 10.73 22.26 -20.19
N GLY A 158 9.50 21.91 -20.61
CA GLY A 158 8.58 21.14 -19.78
C GLY A 158 9.08 19.72 -19.46
N LYS A 159 9.70 19.03 -20.42
CA LYS A 159 10.34 17.72 -20.18
C LYS A 159 11.50 17.83 -19.19
N ASN A 160 12.36 18.86 -19.35
CA ASN A 160 13.47 19.12 -18.44
C ASN A 160 12.96 19.43 -17.02
N PHE A 161 11.96 20.31 -16.92
CA PHE A 161 11.28 20.66 -15.69
C PHE A 161 10.76 19.42 -14.96
N MET A 162 9.92 18.60 -15.60
CA MET A 162 9.33 17.42 -14.94
C MET A 162 10.38 16.35 -14.57
N ARG A 163 11.44 16.19 -15.36
CA ARG A 163 12.55 15.26 -15.04
C ARG A 163 13.27 15.66 -13.74
N ASN A 164 13.49 16.97 -13.55
CA ASN A 164 14.30 17.58 -12.51
C ASN A 164 13.49 18.44 -11.51
N VAL A 165 12.16 18.24 -11.43
CA VAL A 165 11.23 19.12 -10.70
C VAL A 165 11.58 19.27 -9.21
N ARG A 166 12.17 18.24 -8.60
CA ARG A 166 12.64 18.30 -7.20
C ARG A 166 13.85 19.22 -7.04
N ASN A 167 14.77 19.20 -8.00
CA ASN A 167 15.96 20.05 -7.99
C ASN A 167 15.55 21.51 -8.16
N PHE A 168 14.66 21.80 -9.12
CA PHE A 168 14.07 23.12 -9.26
C PHE A 168 13.35 23.55 -7.97
N ASN A 169 12.48 22.71 -7.39
CA ASN A 169 11.79 23.06 -6.15
C ASN A 169 12.75 23.36 -5.00
N SER A 170 13.79 22.54 -4.82
CA SER A 170 14.82 22.78 -3.80
C SER A 170 15.60 24.06 -4.05
N ALA A 171 15.96 24.38 -5.30
CA ALA A 171 16.70 25.59 -5.65
C ALA A 171 15.92 26.89 -5.37
N PHE A 172 14.59 26.82 -5.37
CA PHE A 172 13.70 27.92 -5.02
C PHE A 172 13.11 27.82 -3.62
N GLY A 173 13.44 26.77 -2.84
CA GLY A 173 12.89 26.52 -1.51
C GLY A 173 13.24 27.62 -0.51
N PHE A 174 12.25 28.07 0.27
CA PHE A 174 12.47 28.91 1.44
C PHE A 174 12.82 28.07 2.68
N ALA A 175 12.47 26.78 2.64
CA ALA A 175 12.87 25.77 3.60
C ALA A 175 13.37 24.53 2.86
N SER A 176 14.40 23.91 3.41
CA SER A 176 14.96 22.64 2.96
C SER A 176 14.12 21.46 3.46
N PHE A 177 13.99 20.45 2.60
CA PHE A 177 13.41 19.15 2.94
C PHE A 177 14.51 18.13 3.21
N GLY A 178 14.84 17.94 4.48
CA GLY A 178 15.89 17.02 4.92
C GLY A 178 15.37 15.62 5.19
N HIS A 179 16.03 14.61 4.61
CA HIS A 179 15.71 13.20 4.80
C HIS A 179 16.96 12.33 4.51
N GLN A 180 16.97 11.08 5.00
CA GLN A 180 18.00 10.11 4.61
C GLN A 180 17.63 9.48 3.25
N PRO A 181 18.44 9.67 2.19
CA PRO A 181 18.13 9.13 0.87
C PRO A 181 18.29 7.61 0.85
N VAL A 182 17.29 6.90 0.29
CA VAL A 182 17.32 5.44 0.16
C VAL A 182 17.55 5.08 -1.31
N LYS A 183 18.69 4.44 -1.62
CA LYS A 183 18.93 3.84 -2.94
C LYS A 183 18.44 2.39 -2.95
N LEU A 184 17.35 2.11 -3.65
CA LEU A 184 16.85 0.76 -3.86
C LEU A 184 17.61 0.07 -5.02
N ARG A 185 18.03 -1.20 -4.84
CA ARG A 185 18.63 -2.00 -5.92
C ARG A 185 17.52 -2.65 -6.79
N GLY A 186 17.39 -2.19 -8.04
CA GLY A 186 16.53 -2.78 -9.09
C GLY A 186 15.04 -2.42 -9.04
N GLY A 187 14.43 -2.17 -10.21
CA GLY A 187 13.02 -1.80 -10.39
C GLY A 187 12.78 -0.30 -10.70
N PRO A 188 11.53 0.11 -11.04
CA PRO A 188 11.21 1.51 -11.37
C PRO A 188 11.40 2.45 -10.15
N PRO A 189 11.87 3.70 -10.35
CA PRO A 189 12.16 4.61 -9.26
C PRO A 189 10.88 5.13 -8.58
N THR A 190 10.69 4.83 -7.30
CA THR A 190 9.64 5.41 -6.43
C THR A 190 10.29 6.20 -5.31
N PHE A 191 9.69 7.31 -4.89
CA PHE A 191 10.17 8.07 -3.74
C PHE A 191 9.91 7.31 -2.42
N VAL A 192 10.98 7.04 -1.67
CA VAL A 192 10.97 6.31 -0.41
C VAL A 192 11.83 7.05 0.60
N ILE A 193 11.32 7.21 1.82
CA ILE A 193 12.04 7.79 2.94
C ILE A 193 12.34 6.71 3.98
N HIS A 194 13.52 6.81 4.58
CA HIS A 194 13.91 6.12 5.80
C HIS A 194 14.06 7.13 6.93
N GLY A 195 13.46 6.84 8.08
CA GLY A 195 13.62 7.66 9.28
C GLY A 195 12.81 8.96 9.28
N GLN A 196 13.27 9.93 10.07
CA GLN A 196 12.59 11.21 10.27
C GLN A 196 12.92 12.22 9.16
N VAL A 197 11.92 13.05 8.85
CA VAL A 197 12.04 14.21 7.97
C VAL A 197 12.16 15.46 8.83
N TYR A 198 12.97 16.41 8.39
CA TYR A 198 13.09 17.72 9.00
C TYR A 198 12.98 18.82 7.95
N HIS A 199 12.25 19.88 8.31
CA HIS A 199 12.13 21.07 7.50
C HIS A 199 12.98 22.15 8.14
N ARG A 200 14.03 22.60 7.46
CA ARG A 200 14.97 23.57 8.01
C ARG A 200 15.06 24.79 7.14
N THR A 201 15.12 25.96 7.74
CA THR A 201 15.52 27.17 7.03
C THR A 201 16.67 27.85 7.74
N THR A 202 17.35 28.72 7.01
CA THR A 202 18.46 29.50 7.53
C THR A 202 17.93 30.64 8.39
N THR A 203 18.55 30.84 9.55
CA THR A 203 18.36 32.07 10.33
C THR A 203 19.32 33.16 9.91
N SER A 204 20.32 32.85 9.06
CA SER A 204 21.35 33.77 8.58
C SER A 204 21.03 34.30 7.19
N ILE A 205 21.19 35.62 7.06
CA ILE A 205 20.92 36.39 5.84
C ILE A 205 22.11 36.34 4.88
N LYS A 206 23.34 36.40 5.42
CA LYS A 206 24.59 36.37 4.65
C LYS A 206 25.25 34.98 4.76
N PRO A 207 26.02 34.55 3.74
CA PRO A 207 26.99 33.46 3.90
C PRO A 207 27.98 33.82 5.03
N SER A 208 28.51 32.84 5.77
CA SER A 208 29.44 33.14 6.87
C SER A 208 30.74 33.78 6.36
N ASP A 209 31.26 34.79 7.04
CA ASP A 209 32.49 35.51 6.66
C ASP A 209 33.81 34.68 6.78
N ASN A 210 33.73 33.36 7.01
CA ASN A 210 34.92 32.49 7.04
C ASN A 210 35.34 32.09 5.62
N PHE A 211 36.24 32.89 5.03
CA PHE A 211 36.74 32.81 3.65
C PHE A 211 37.51 31.51 3.28
N ASP A 212 37.78 30.59 4.22
CA ASP A 212 38.66 29.43 3.97
C ASP A 212 37.97 28.15 3.48
N ASN A 213 36.64 28.08 3.44
CA ASN A 213 35.91 26.89 2.97
C ASN A 213 34.97 27.24 1.80
N LYS A 214 34.84 26.32 0.82
CA LYS A 214 33.87 26.33 -0.30
C LYS A 214 32.37 26.43 0.12
N GLU A 215 32.08 26.66 1.39
CA GLU A 215 30.73 26.76 1.98
C GLU A 215 30.19 28.20 2.03
N THR A 216 30.86 29.16 1.39
CA THR A 216 30.55 30.61 1.41
C THR A 216 29.65 31.11 0.27
N GLU A 217 29.13 30.23 -0.59
CA GLU A 217 28.18 30.64 -1.65
C GLU A 217 26.74 30.80 -1.10
N PRO A 218 26.02 31.90 -1.41
CA PRO A 218 24.62 32.07 -1.04
C PRO A 218 23.76 30.92 -1.55
N SER A 219 22.89 30.36 -0.70
CA SER A 219 22.05 29.21 -1.07
C SER A 219 20.61 29.32 -0.57
N TYR A 220 19.68 28.65 -1.28
CA TYR A 220 18.26 28.56 -0.94
C TYR A 220 17.59 29.93 -0.75
N ALA A 221 17.01 30.20 0.43
CA ALA A 221 16.30 31.44 0.73
C ALA A 221 17.19 32.70 0.58
N GLN A 222 18.51 32.57 0.75
CA GLN A 222 19.45 33.69 0.64
C GLN A 222 19.54 34.24 -0.80
N LEU A 223 19.21 33.42 -1.80
CA LEU A 223 19.25 33.85 -3.21
C LEU A 223 18.15 34.86 -3.56
N TYR A 224 17.10 34.98 -2.72
CA TYR A 224 16.07 36.00 -2.92
C TYR A 224 16.53 37.41 -2.55
N PHE A 225 17.67 37.56 -1.87
CA PHE A 225 18.33 38.86 -1.63
C PHE A 225 19.11 39.36 -2.85
N LEU A 226 19.45 38.48 -3.78
CA LEU A 226 20.25 38.82 -4.95
C LEU A 226 19.36 39.30 -6.10
N ASP A 227 19.96 40.04 -7.03
CA ASP A 227 19.34 40.35 -8.31
C ASP A 227 18.85 39.06 -9.01
N PRO A 228 17.66 39.05 -9.63
CA PRO A 228 17.12 37.84 -10.25
C PRO A 228 18.03 37.14 -11.24
N GLU A 229 18.75 37.89 -12.07
CA GLU A 229 19.64 37.30 -13.08
C GLU A 229 20.84 36.65 -12.40
N TYR A 230 21.43 37.34 -11.42
CA TYR A 230 22.56 36.81 -10.66
C TYR A 230 22.16 35.58 -9.83
N ALA A 231 21.00 35.63 -9.14
CA ALA A 231 20.45 34.52 -8.38
C ALA A 231 20.24 33.28 -9.24
N ASN A 232 19.67 33.43 -10.43
CA ASN A 232 19.45 32.32 -11.36
C ASN A 232 20.76 31.77 -11.93
N ASN A 233 21.74 32.62 -12.22
CA ASN A 233 23.08 32.16 -12.61
C ASN A 233 23.66 31.26 -11.52
N MET A 234 23.62 31.68 -10.25
CA MET A 234 24.08 30.86 -9.13
C MET A 234 23.29 29.54 -8.99
N ARG A 235 21.95 29.58 -9.12
CA ARG A 235 21.13 28.35 -9.11
C ARG A 235 21.53 27.39 -10.22
N SER A 236 21.73 27.91 -11.43
CA SER A 236 22.05 27.11 -12.61
C SER A 236 23.45 26.50 -12.57
N GLN A 237 24.41 27.18 -11.94
CA GLN A 237 25.80 26.72 -11.81
C GLN A 237 26.02 25.76 -10.64
N ASN A 238 25.05 25.64 -9.72
CA ASN A 238 25.15 24.69 -8.62
C ASN A 238 25.18 23.24 -9.14
N THR A 239 26.15 22.46 -8.67
CA THR A 239 26.36 21.05 -9.07
C THR A 239 25.14 20.16 -8.80
N HIS A 240 24.32 20.48 -7.80
CA HIS A 240 23.07 19.74 -7.52
C HIS A 240 22.00 19.96 -8.60
N ASN A 241 22.15 20.98 -9.43
CA ASN A 241 21.24 21.31 -10.52
C ASN A 241 21.79 20.91 -11.89
N GLU A 242 22.81 20.05 -11.93
CA GLU A 242 23.33 19.51 -13.18
C GLU A 242 22.20 18.89 -14.03
N GLY A 243 22.13 19.30 -15.30
CA GLY A 243 21.08 18.91 -16.23
C GLY A 243 19.78 19.72 -16.13
N CYS A 244 19.68 20.73 -15.26
CA CYS A 244 18.59 21.72 -15.24
C CYS A 244 18.87 22.84 -16.26
N ARG A 245 17.86 23.21 -17.06
CA ARG A 245 17.98 24.28 -18.05
C ARG A 245 17.85 25.67 -17.42
N LYS A 246 18.73 26.60 -17.82
CA LYS A 246 18.71 27.99 -17.33
C LYS A 246 17.38 28.70 -17.63
N GLU A 247 16.83 28.49 -18.83
CA GLU A 247 15.57 29.12 -19.24
C GLU A 247 14.39 28.69 -18.35
N VAL A 248 14.45 27.50 -17.76
CA VAL A 248 13.44 27.03 -16.80
C VAL A 248 13.58 27.74 -15.46
N PHE A 249 14.82 28.03 -15.01
CA PHE A 249 15.04 28.87 -13.83
C PHE A 249 14.43 30.27 -14.04
N ASP A 250 14.61 30.87 -15.22
CA ASP A 250 14.07 32.20 -15.52
C ASP A 250 12.54 32.24 -15.47
N ILE A 251 11.88 31.20 -15.99
CA ILE A 251 10.42 31.07 -15.92
C ILE A 251 9.95 30.93 -14.46
N ILE A 252 10.58 30.07 -13.67
CA ILE A 252 10.18 29.84 -12.28
C ILE A 252 10.43 31.08 -11.43
N GLU A 253 11.56 31.74 -11.64
CA GLU A 253 11.97 32.98 -10.97
C GLU A 253 10.96 34.11 -11.19
N LYS A 254 10.52 34.31 -12.44
CA LYS A 254 9.48 35.29 -12.79
C LYS A 254 8.19 35.09 -11.99
N VAL A 255 7.81 33.83 -11.73
CA VAL A 255 6.60 33.48 -10.98
C VAL A 255 6.83 33.62 -9.48
N LEU A 256 7.90 33.00 -8.94
CA LEU A 256 8.15 32.91 -7.51
C LEU A 256 8.70 34.18 -6.88
N ARG A 257 9.22 35.14 -7.65
CA ARG A 257 9.63 36.45 -7.10
C ARG A 257 8.43 37.24 -6.55
N ARG A 258 7.21 36.93 -7.01
CA ARG A 258 5.94 37.49 -6.50
C ARG A 258 5.36 36.69 -5.34
N ASN A 259 6.08 35.68 -4.85
CA ASN A 259 5.67 34.92 -3.70
C ASN A 259 5.80 35.80 -2.44
N PRO A 260 4.82 35.81 -1.53
CA PRO A 260 4.86 36.65 -0.32
C PRO A 260 6.12 36.44 0.55
N PHE A 261 6.68 35.22 0.58
CA PHE A 261 7.93 34.96 1.28
C PHE A 261 9.12 35.63 0.56
N ALA A 262 9.18 35.57 -0.78
CA ALA A 262 10.23 36.24 -1.56
C ALA A 262 10.15 37.77 -1.42
N GLU A 263 8.94 38.33 -1.41
CA GLU A 263 8.71 39.75 -1.15
C GLU A 263 9.19 40.16 0.24
N ALA A 264 8.93 39.35 1.28
CA ALA A 264 9.41 39.62 2.63
C ALA A 264 10.95 39.63 2.72
N PHE A 265 11.63 38.69 2.05
CA PHE A 265 13.10 38.69 1.96
C PHE A 265 13.63 39.94 1.23
N LYS A 266 12.94 40.40 0.17
CA LYS A 266 13.28 41.63 -0.53
C LYS A 266 13.09 42.86 0.36
N MET A 267 11.96 42.98 1.06
CA MET A 267 11.69 44.07 2.00
C MET A 267 12.75 44.14 3.11
N MET A 268 13.19 42.98 3.61
CA MET A 268 14.26 42.89 4.59
C MET A 268 15.58 43.45 4.04
N LYS A 269 15.96 43.08 2.80
CA LYS A 269 17.15 43.61 2.14
C LYS A 269 17.09 45.13 2.00
N ASP A 270 16.00 45.65 1.46
CA ASP A 270 15.84 47.08 1.20
C ASP A 270 15.97 47.88 2.51
N LEU A 271 15.47 47.35 3.63
CA LEU A 271 15.65 47.95 4.96
C LEU A 271 17.08 47.87 5.50
N MET A 272 17.81 46.79 5.19
CA MET A 272 19.23 46.61 5.59
C MET A 272 20.16 47.54 4.83
N ASP A 273 19.88 47.82 3.56
CA ASP A 273 20.66 48.77 2.77
C ASP A 273 20.49 50.21 3.28
N ILE A 274 19.40 50.49 4.03
CA ILE A 274 19.05 51.83 4.54
C ILE A 274 19.38 52.00 6.04
N ASN A 275 19.32 50.94 6.86
CA ASN A 275 19.50 51.01 8.32
C ASN A 275 20.79 50.32 8.81
N GLN A 276 21.48 50.94 9.77
CA GLN A 276 22.64 50.36 10.47
C GLN A 276 22.27 49.51 11.70
N ASN A 277 20.99 49.43 12.06
CA ASN A 277 20.51 48.68 13.23
C ASN A 277 20.26 47.21 12.91
N THR A 278 20.17 46.37 13.94
CA THR A 278 19.79 44.96 13.79
C THR A 278 18.34 44.86 13.27
N ILE A 279 18.19 44.21 12.12
CA ILE A 279 16.90 43.93 11.48
C ILE A 279 16.53 42.47 11.70
N GLU A 280 15.27 42.24 12.03
CA GLU A 280 14.72 40.90 12.23
C GLU A 280 13.47 40.72 11.36
N MET A 281 13.41 39.60 10.63
CA MET A 281 12.20 39.19 9.92
C MET A 281 11.56 38.03 10.65
N TRP A 282 10.30 38.17 11.05
CA TRP A 282 9.56 37.13 11.75
C TRP A 282 8.53 36.51 10.83
N ILE A 283 8.53 35.19 10.74
CA ILE A 283 7.50 34.43 10.03
C ILE A 283 6.30 34.23 10.96
N ILE A 284 5.14 34.69 10.53
CA ILE A 284 3.94 34.81 11.38
C ILE A 284 3.20 33.48 11.44
N LYS A 285 2.89 33.03 12.66
CA LYS A 285 2.16 31.78 12.94
C LYS A 285 0.65 31.92 12.76
N ASP A 286 0.09 32.97 13.37
CA ASP A 286 -1.35 33.16 13.52
C ASP A 286 -1.79 34.33 12.61
N ARG A 287 -2.20 34.00 11.38
CA ARG A 287 -2.80 34.98 10.48
C ARG A 287 -4.22 35.24 11.02
N GLN A 288 -4.45 36.35 11.73
CA GLN A 288 -5.67 36.65 12.50
C GLN A 288 -6.99 36.75 11.68
N HIS A 289 -6.99 36.32 10.43
CA HIS A 289 -8.11 36.40 9.51
C HIS A 289 -8.67 35.01 9.24
N ASP A 290 -10.01 34.89 9.21
CA ASP A 290 -10.68 33.65 8.79
C ASP A 290 -10.19 33.28 7.38
N PRO A 291 -9.45 32.15 7.20
CA PRO A 291 -8.89 31.77 5.91
C PRO A 291 -9.94 31.58 4.83
N ARG A 292 -11.24 31.48 5.18
CA ARG A 292 -12.36 31.30 4.26
C ARG A 292 -12.89 32.62 3.67
N ARG A 293 -12.53 33.79 4.22
CA ARG A 293 -13.16 35.09 3.90
C ARG A 293 -12.26 36.13 3.19
N TYR A 294 -10.94 35.97 3.14
CA TYR A 294 -10.01 37.04 2.70
C TYR A 294 -9.09 36.66 1.51
N ASN A 295 -8.46 37.69 0.89
CA ASN A 295 -7.69 37.71 -0.37
C ASN A 295 -6.32 36.95 -0.34
N LEU A 296 -5.52 37.01 -1.41
CA LEU A 296 -4.16 36.44 -1.48
C LEU A 296 -3.30 36.88 -0.28
N PRO A 297 -2.42 36.01 0.27
CA PRO A 297 -1.53 36.42 1.34
C PRO A 297 -0.63 37.55 0.86
N VAL A 298 -0.53 38.64 1.63
CA VAL A 298 0.45 39.70 1.37
C VAL A 298 1.71 39.47 2.19
N ALA A 299 2.86 40.03 1.78
CA ALA A 299 4.13 39.88 2.48
C ALA A 299 4.00 40.09 4.00
N ASN A 300 3.36 41.18 4.43
CA ASN A 300 3.12 41.52 5.84
C ASN A 300 2.23 40.54 6.62
N GLU A 301 1.38 39.75 5.94
CA GLU A 301 0.57 38.70 6.59
C GLU A 301 1.37 37.41 6.80
N VAL A 302 2.41 37.21 5.99
CA VAL A 302 3.23 35.99 5.99
C VAL A 302 4.48 36.18 6.86
N ALA A 303 5.10 37.36 6.76
CA ALA A 303 6.26 37.74 7.53
C ALA A 303 6.27 39.25 7.84
N ALA A 304 6.71 39.63 9.03
CA ALA A 304 6.88 41.03 9.43
C ALA A 304 8.36 41.34 9.63
N VAL A 305 8.82 42.48 9.12
CA VAL A 305 10.21 42.95 9.25
C VAL A 305 10.27 44.11 10.24
N PHE A 306 11.14 44.02 11.25
CA PHE A 306 11.29 45.02 12.31
C PHE A 306 12.74 45.53 12.39
N VAL A 307 12.88 46.79 12.80
CA VAL A 307 14.16 47.42 13.15
C VAL A 307 14.18 47.59 14.67
N SER A 308 15.08 46.90 15.39
CA SER A 308 15.08 46.90 16.86
C SER A 308 16.31 47.61 17.45
N LYS A 309 16.11 48.35 18.55
CA LYS A 309 17.19 48.82 19.44
C LYS A 309 17.30 47.98 20.74
N ASP A 310 16.20 47.40 21.23
CA ASP A 310 16.13 46.71 22.55
C ASP A 310 15.40 45.35 22.56
N GLY A 311 15.14 44.74 21.40
CA GLY A 311 14.85 43.30 21.31
C GLY A 311 13.56 42.75 21.94
N GLU A 312 12.61 43.57 22.42
CA GLU A 312 11.38 43.01 22.99
C GLU A 312 10.44 42.41 21.92
N PRO A 313 10.07 41.13 22.04
CA PRO A 313 9.31 40.43 21.02
C PRO A 313 7.80 40.74 21.08
N GLY A 314 7.18 41.08 19.95
CA GLY A 314 5.73 41.03 19.74
C GLY A 314 5.16 39.60 19.67
N PHE A 315 3.89 39.47 20.01
CA PHE A 315 3.14 38.21 20.19
C PHE A 315 3.24 37.19 19.02
N LYS A 316 3.17 35.89 19.37
CA LYS A 316 2.98 34.67 18.51
C LYS A 316 3.67 34.65 17.12
N ARG A 317 4.98 34.38 17.09
CA ARG A 317 5.76 34.05 15.86
C ARG A 317 6.08 32.56 15.75
N ASP A 318 6.26 32.04 14.54
CA ASP A 318 6.76 30.68 14.30
C ASP A 318 8.30 30.65 14.21
N MET A 319 8.89 31.68 13.61
CA MET A 319 10.33 31.73 13.35
C MET A 319 10.81 33.17 13.22
N ALA A 320 12.09 33.40 13.45
CA ALA A 320 12.75 34.67 13.21
C ALA A 320 14.08 34.47 12.46
N VAL A 321 14.33 35.35 11.49
CA VAL A 321 15.54 35.44 10.67
C VAL A 321 16.28 36.72 11.07
N TYR A 322 17.58 36.63 11.29
CA TYR A 322 18.41 37.71 11.87
C TYR A 322 19.72 37.90 11.09
N ASP A 323 20.28 39.11 11.07
CA ASP A 323 21.63 39.36 10.53
C ASP A 323 22.72 39.13 11.58
N LYS A 324 22.94 37.88 12.02
CA LYS A 324 24.03 37.55 12.98
C LYS A 324 25.20 36.76 12.41
N GLY A 325 25.20 36.45 11.10
CA GLY A 325 26.30 35.72 10.44
C GLY A 325 26.59 34.31 10.97
N THR A 326 25.77 33.78 11.89
CA THR A 326 26.03 32.51 12.60
C THR A 326 25.69 31.26 11.79
N GLY A 327 25.04 31.40 10.63
CA GLY A 327 24.67 30.28 9.76
C GLY A 327 23.74 29.23 10.40
N GLN A 328 23.06 29.54 11.51
CA GLN A 328 22.26 28.54 12.22
C GLN A 328 21.01 28.14 11.42
N LEU A 329 20.68 26.84 11.46
CA LEU A 329 19.48 26.29 10.85
C LEU A 329 18.40 26.13 11.93
N GLN A 330 17.20 26.64 11.66
CA GLN A 330 16.03 26.45 12.53
C GLN A 330 15.05 25.45 11.91
N ASN A 331 14.55 24.52 12.72
CA ASN A 331 13.49 23.59 12.31
C ASN A 331 12.13 24.30 12.27
N ILE A 332 11.34 24.01 11.24
CA ILE A 332 9.94 24.42 11.13
C ILE A 332 9.07 23.35 11.81
N ASP A 333 8.16 23.78 12.67
CA ASP A 333 7.18 22.89 13.28
C ASP A 333 6.24 22.32 12.20
N ILE A 334 5.99 21.00 12.23
CA ILE A 334 5.04 20.31 11.34
C ILE A 334 3.60 20.82 11.47
N PHE A 335 3.28 21.52 12.57
CA PHE A 335 2.00 22.17 12.81
C PHE A 335 1.96 23.63 12.34
N SER A 336 3.06 24.15 11.76
CA SER A 336 3.11 25.49 11.18
C SER A 336 2.38 25.53 9.84
N PRO A 337 1.50 26.53 9.60
CA PRO A 337 0.88 26.74 8.30
C PRO A 337 1.89 27.12 7.20
N ASN A 338 3.11 27.52 7.57
CA ASN A 338 4.15 27.94 6.62
C ASN A 338 5.03 26.77 6.15
N CYS A 339 4.95 25.60 6.81
CA CYS A 339 5.80 24.44 6.49
C CYS A 339 5.65 23.98 5.03
N ASP A 340 4.41 23.79 4.56
CA ASP A 340 4.11 23.38 3.18
C ASP A 340 4.57 24.40 2.13
N PRO A 341 4.12 25.67 2.16
CA PRO A 341 4.46 26.63 1.11
C PRO A 341 5.94 27.04 1.09
N MET A 342 6.63 27.03 2.24
CA MET A 342 8.08 27.31 2.28
C MET A 342 8.91 26.16 1.69
N THR A 343 8.44 24.92 1.85
CA THR A 343 9.16 23.72 1.38
C THR A 343 8.84 23.39 -0.08
N TYR A 344 7.61 23.67 -0.53
CA TYR A 344 7.14 23.35 -1.88
C TYR A 344 6.66 24.61 -2.62
N PRO A 345 7.52 25.62 -2.84
CA PRO A 345 7.11 26.89 -3.44
C PRO A 345 6.60 26.71 -4.88
N ILE A 346 7.06 25.69 -5.62
CA ILE A 346 6.53 25.38 -6.95
C ILE A 346 5.08 24.87 -6.87
N MET A 347 4.70 24.13 -5.83
CA MET A 347 3.31 23.70 -5.63
C MET A 347 2.42 24.83 -5.11
N PHE A 348 2.99 25.74 -4.31
CA PHE A 348 2.29 26.85 -3.65
C PHE A 348 2.91 28.20 -4.04
N PRO A 349 2.84 28.60 -5.32
CA PRO A 349 3.54 29.79 -5.83
C PRO A 349 3.08 31.08 -5.16
N PHE A 350 1.88 31.09 -4.57
CA PHE A 350 1.32 32.24 -3.84
C PHE A 350 1.43 32.14 -2.31
N GLY A 351 2.16 31.15 -1.79
CA GLY A 351 2.34 31.01 -0.34
C GLY A 351 1.08 30.56 0.42
N ASP A 352 0.18 29.83 -0.25
CA ASP A 352 -1.05 29.31 0.35
C ASP A 352 -0.75 28.50 1.63
N ALA A 353 -1.44 28.83 2.71
CA ALA A 353 -1.20 28.21 4.00
C ALA A 353 -1.48 26.69 3.99
N GLY A 354 -0.54 25.95 4.58
CA GLY A 354 -0.68 24.55 4.95
C GLY A 354 -1.63 24.35 6.14
N TRP A 355 -1.63 23.14 6.70
CA TRP A 355 -2.47 22.83 7.86
C TRP A 355 -1.95 23.51 9.13
N GLN A 356 -2.87 23.94 9.99
CA GLN A 356 -2.57 24.39 11.35
C GLN A 356 -3.64 23.93 12.35
N PRO A 357 -3.32 23.82 13.65
CA PRO A 357 -4.31 23.56 14.67
C PRO A 357 -5.40 24.63 14.70
N GLY A 358 -6.65 24.22 14.97
CA GLY A 358 -7.76 25.15 15.20
C GLY A 358 -8.62 25.50 13.99
N ILE A 359 -8.29 25.04 12.77
CA ILE A 359 -9.17 25.16 11.60
C ILE A 359 -10.50 24.47 11.90
N LYS A 360 -11.63 25.18 11.80
CA LYS A 360 -12.96 24.66 12.17
C LYS A 360 -13.62 23.90 11.02
N LYS A 361 -14.41 22.86 11.32
CA LYS A 361 -15.34 22.27 10.35
C LYS A 361 -16.50 23.23 10.06
N ALA A 362 -17.15 23.05 8.92
CA ALA A 362 -18.46 23.64 8.65
C ALA A 362 -19.51 22.73 9.30
N ASP A 363 -19.94 23.02 10.52
CA ASP A 363 -21.02 22.28 11.18
C ASP A 363 -22.00 23.28 11.81
N GLU A 364 -23.30 23.03 11.59
CA GLU A 364 -24.45 23.76 12.12
C GLU A 364 -24.84 23.26 13.53
N THR A 365 -24.31 22.10 13.95
CA THR A 365 -24.59 21.51 15.26
C THR A 365 -23.54 21.92 16.30
N ARG A 366 -24.00 22.22 17.53
CA ARG A 366 -23.32 22.97 18.62
C ARG A 366 -21.98 22.43 19.16
N LYS A 367 -21.28 21.50 18.48
CA LYS A 367 -19.94 21.05 18.86
C LYS A 367 -18.92 21.56 17.84
N VAL A 368 -18.11 22.51 18.27
CA VAL A 368 -16.98 23.03 17.47
C VAL A 368 -15.94 21.91 17.28
N VAL A 369 -15.94 21.25 16.12
CA VAL A 369 -14.96 20.23 15.74
C VAL A 369 -13.90 20.86 14.82
N ASN A 370 -12.62 20.60 15.08
CA ASN A 370 -11.52 21.06 14.22
C ASN A 370 -11.30 20.09 13.04
N ILE A 371 -10.88 20.60 11.89
CA ILE A 371 -10.38 19.82 10.76
C ILE A 371 -9.03 19.21 11.15
N SER A 372 -8.96 17.88 11.11
CA SER A 372 -7.71 17.16 11.34
C SER A 372 -6.74 17.31 10.17
N MET A 373 -5.43 17.17 10.44
CA MET A 373 -4.39 17.23 9.40
C MET A 373 -4.62 16.19 8.29
N LEU A 374 -5.13 15.01 8.65
CA LEU A 374 -5.51 13.97 7.68
C LEU A 374 -6.65 14.41 6.75
N GLU A 375 -7.70 15.02 7.30
CA GLU A 375 -8.81 15.55 6.49
C GLU A 375 -8.35 16.68 5.57
N PHE A 376 -7.44 17.54 6.05
CA PHE A 376 -6.87 18.61 5.25
C PHE A 376 -6.10 18.09 4.03
N TYR A 377 -5.13 17.20 4.23
CA TYR A 377 -4.36 16.63 3.12
C TYR A 377 -5.22 15.77 2.21
N SER A 378 -6.15 14.99 2.76
CA SER A 378 -7.08 14.18 1.96
C SER A 378 -7.95 15.06 1.06
N TYR A 379 -8.41 16.23 1.52
CA TYR A 379 -9.16 17.19 0.70
C TYR A 379 -8.33 17.83 -0.42
N ARG A 380 -7.09 18.22 -0.11
CA ARG A 380 -6.15 18.84 -1.08
C ARG A 380 -5.73 17.87 -2.18
N MET A 381 -5.65 16.58 -1.87
CA MET A 381 -5.30 15.49 -2.80
C MET A 381 -6.52 14.86 -3.51
N GLN A 382 -7.61 15.61 -3.66
CA GLN A 382 -8.72 15.22 -4.53
C GLN A 382 -8.59 15.91 -5.88
N GLU A 383 -8.81 15.15 -6.94
CA GLU A 383 -8.87 15.66 -8.29
C GLU A 383 -10.17 16.42 -8.51
N ARG A 384 -10.07 17.57 -9.15
CA ARG A 384 -11.18 18.47 -9.51
C ARG A 384 -10.97 18.90 -10.95
N GLU A 385 -11.91 19.68 -11.50
CA GLU A 385 -11.80 20.19 -12.87
C GLU A 385 -10.62 21.17 -13.05
N SER A 386 -10.27 21.92 -12.00
CA SER A 386 -9.10 22.79 -11.98
C SER A 386 -7.79 21.98 -11.93
N PHE A 387 -6.74 22.49 -12.58
CA PHE A 387 -5.41 21.88 -12.50
C PHE A 387 -4.93 21.81 -11.06
N ASN A 388 -4.57 20.60 -10.59
CA ASN A 388 -4.08 20.39 -9.23
C ASN A 388 -2.56 20.15 -9.25
N PRO A 389 -1.72 21.14 -8.88
CA PRO A 389 -0.27 20.99 -8.89
C PRO A 389 0.21 19.93 -7.89
N ILE A 390 -0.58 19.60 -6.87
CA ILE A 390 -0.24 18.54 -5.91
C ILE A 390 -0.26 17.17 -6.59
N LEU A 391 -1.11 16.95 -7.61
CA LEU A 391 -1.26 15.65 -8.27
C LEU A 391 -0.43 15.50 -9.55
N HIS A 392 -0.09 16.61 -10.22
CA HIS A 392 0.45 16.60 -11.59
C HIS A 392 1.93 17.04 -11.68
N LEU A 393 2.69 17.02 -10.58
CA LEU A 393 4.11 17.37 -10.55
C LEU A 393 5.04 16.15 -10.31
N GLY A 394 4.55 14.95 -10.65
CA GLY A 394 5.35 13.71 -10.74
C GLY A 394 6.17 13.40 -9.49
N LYS A 395 7.51 13.46 -9.58
CA LYS A 395 8.40 13.18 -8.44
C LYS A 395 8.20 14.14 -7.26
N LEU A 396 7.79 15.39 -7.52
CA LEU A 396 7.49 16.34 -6.45
C LEU A 396 6.19 15.97 -5.74
N THR A 397 5.17 15.54 -6.50
CA THR A 397 3.92 14.96 -5.96
C THR A 397 4.21 13.81 -5.00
N GLN A 398 5.07 12.86 -5.40
CA GLN A 398 5.45 11.75 -4.54
C GLN A 398 6.13 12.21 -3.24
N MET A 399 7.01 13.22 -3.32
CA MET A 399 7.68 13.80 -2.16
C MET A 399 6.68 14.44 -1.19
N TYR A 400 5.78 15.28 -1.71
CA TYR A 400 4.75 15.94 -0.92
C TYR A 400 3.78 14.96 -0.25
N ILE A 401 3.40 13.87 -0.94
CA ILE A 401 2.52 12.83 -0.39
C ILE A 401 3.16 12.13 0.81
N VAL A 402 4.43 11.73 0.67
CA VAL A 402 5.16 11.09 1.78
C VAL A 402 5.30 12.05 2.94
N ASP A 403 5.70 13.30 2.68
CA ASP A 403 5.82 14.33 3.71
C ASP A 403 4.49 14.59 4.43
N ALA A 404 3.40 14.78 3.69
CA ALA A 404 2.05 14.96 4.25
C ALA A 404 1.64 13.81 5.18
N PHE A 405 1.89 12.56 4.78
CA PHE A 405 1.61 11.41 5.64
C PHE A 405 2.52 11.38 6.87
N LEU A 406 3.82 11.68 6.73
CA LEU A 406 4.75 11.75 7.85
C LEU A 406 4.38 12.84 8.84
N LYS A 407 3.87 14.00 8.40
CA LYS A 407 3.32 15.03 9.29
C LYS A 407 2.07 14.54 10.03
N VAL A 408 1.16 13.84 9.34
CA VAL A 408 -0.03 13.25 9.97
C VAL A 408 0.35 12.21 11.04
N GLU A 409 1.26 11.30 10.73
CA GLU A 409 1.74 10.30 11.68
C GLU A 409 2.56 10.94 12.79
N GLY A 410 3.45 11.88 12.47
CA GLY A 410 4.22 12.66 13.43
C GLY A 410 3.32 13.37 14.43
N GLY A 411 2.23 14.00 13.97
CA GLY A 411 1.23 14.60 14.84
C GLY A 411 0.55 13.60 15.78
N ARG A 412 0.22 12.41 15.29
CA ARG A 412 -0.32 11.31 16.12
C ARG A 412 0.71 10.81 17.13
N LEU A 413 1.96 10.68 16.74
CA LEU A 413 3.06 10.24 17.60
C LEU A 413 3.37 11.27 18.70
N VAL A 414 3.40 12.55 18.37
CA VAL A 414 3.54 13.66 19.35
C VAL A 414 2.39 13.60 20.35
N TRP A 415 1.16 13.39 19.88
CA TRP A 415 0.01 13.22 20.77
C TRP A 415 0.19 12.01 21.69
N ASN A 416 0.64 10.86 21.16
CA ASN A 416 0.89 9.68 21.98
C ASN A 416 2.00 9.93 23.01
N LYS A 417 3.11 10.58 22.62
CA LYS A 417 4.25 10.89 23.50
C LYS A 417 3.90 11.87 24.63
N THR A 418 3.05 12.87 24.34
CA THR A 418 2.62 13.88 25.31
C THR A 418 1.45 13.42 26.19
N ASN A 419 0.65 12.45 25.73
CA ASN A 419 -0.53 11.95 26.45
C ASN A 419 -0.35 10.53 27.01
N GLN A 420 0.89 10.09 27.27
CA GLN A 420 1.19 8.76 27.84
C GLN A 420 0.38 8.45 29.11
N LYS A 421 0.13 9.45 29.97
CA LYS A 421 -0.71 9.28 31.19
C LYS A 421 -2.17 8.89 30.87
N LYS A 422 -2.72 9.37 29.75
CA LYS A 422 -4.08 9.04 29.27
C LYS A 422 -4.15 7.72 28.51
N LEU A 423 -3.02 7.24 28.00
CA LEU A 423 -2.90 6.07 27.14
C LEU A 423 -2.66 4.75 27.89
N ARG A 424 -2.72 4.76 29.22
CA ARG A 424 -2.38 3.61 30.08
C ARG A 424 -3.23 2.37 29.74
N VAL A 425 -2.67 1.53 28.88
CA VAL A 425 -3.18 0.22 28.44
C VAL A 425 -2.14 -0.83 28.87
N ASP A 426 -2.66 -1.91 29.45
CA ASP A 426 -2.01 -3.00 30.20
C ASP A 426 -0.73 -3.66 29.62
N MET A 427 0.01 -4.32 30.52
CA MET A 427 1.38 -4.89 30.46
C MET A 427 2.56 -3.92 30.66
N TYR A 428 2.56 -3.19 31.78
CA TYR A 428 3.74 -2.41 32.24
C TYR A 428 4.76 -3.28 33.00
N SER A 429 4.35 -4.26 33.82
CA SER A 429 5.28 -5.03 34.68
C SER A 429 6.38 -5.75 33.92
N GLY A 430 6.03 -6.62 32.95
CA GLY A 430 7.03 -7.37 32.20
C GLY A 430 7.93 -6.53 31.26
N LEU A 431 7.47 -5.35 30.84
CA LEU A 431 8.31 -4.41 30.06
C LEU A 431 9.22 -3.60 30.98
N MET A 432 8.72 -3.19 32.16
CA MET A 432 9.55 -2.58 33.21
C MET A 432 10.67 -3.54 33.59
N ASP A 433 10.35 -4.82 33.88
CA ASP A 433 11.37 -5.83 34.20
C ASP A 433 12.41 -5.98 33.09
N TYR A 434 11.98 -5.98 31.82
CA TYR A 434 12.90 -6.01 30.68
C TYR A 434 13.79 -4.77 30.62
N VAL A 435 13.23 -3.56 30.79
CA VAL A 435 13.98 -2.30 30.77
C VAL A 435 14.93 -2.22 31.97
N HIS A 436 14.50 -2.68 33.15
CA HIS A 436 15.33 -2.81 34.35
C HIS A 436 16.50 -3.76 34.12
N ASN A 437 16.25 -4.97 33.62
CA ASN A 437 17.30 -5.94 33.30
C ASN A 437 18.28 -5.41 32.23
N GLN A 438 17.79 -4.72 31.20
CA GLN A 438 18.65 -4.14 30.17
C GLN A 438 19.50 -2.96 30.68
N ALA A 439 18.93 -2.16 31.58
CA ALA A 439 19.66 -1.09 32.24
C ALA A 439 20.74 -1.67 33.15
N GLU A 440 20.44 -2.72 33.91
CA GLU A 440 21.38 -3.46 34.76
C GLU A 440 22.52 -4.13 33.98
N ILE A 441 22.21 -4.82 32.86
CA ILE A 441 23.23 -5.41 31.95
C ILE A 441 24.21 -4.36 31.44
N LYS A 442 23.78 -3.11 31.31
CA LYS A 442 24.56 -2.01 30.77
C LYS A 442 25.13 -1.08 31.83
N ASP A 443 24.94 -1.40 33.12
CA ASP A 443 25.31 -0.55 34.26
C ASP A 443 24.72 0.88 34.17
N LEU A 444 23.47 0.98 33.72
CA LEU A 444 22.72 2.23 33.55
C LEU A 444 21.46 2.22 34.43
N LYS A 445 20.98 3.42 34.79
CA LYS A 445 19.69 3.56 35.50
C LYS A 445 18.52 3.58 34.51
N PRO A 446 17.39 2.88 34.77
CA PRO A 446 16.19 2.98 33.94
C PRO A 446 15.68 4.42 33.83
N GLY A 447 15.53 4.90 32.60
CA GLY A 447 15.04 6.25 32.28
C GLY A 447 13.56 6.28 31.90
N ARG A 448 13.13 7.38 31.28
CA ARG A 448 11.75 7.58 30.78
C ARG A 448 11.37 6.50 29.75
N ILE A 449 10.17 5.93 29.91
CA ILE A 449 9.56 4.96 29.00
C ILE A 449 8.41 5.62 28.22
N VAL A 450 8.44 5.52 26.88
CA VAL A 450 7.37 5.96 25.98
C VAL A 450 6.87 4.77 25.18
N ILE A 451 5.57 4.50 25.25
CA ILE A 451 4.94 3.30 24.70
C ILE A 451 3.92 3.66 23.61
N LEU A 452 3.92 2.89 22.52
CA LEU A 452 2.87 2.92 21.52
C LEU A 452 1.74 1.93 21.86
N PRO A 453 0.49 2.39 21.98
CA PRO A 453 -0.65 1.54 22.31
C PRO A 453 -1.04 0.63 21.13
N SER A 454 -1.83 -0.41 21.39
CA SER A 454 -2.38 -1.27 20.33
C SER A 454 -3.39 -0.58 19.42
N SER A 455 -3.91 0.59 19.82
CA SER A 455 -4.75 1.45 18.98
C SER A 455 -3.95 2.22 17.93
N PHE A 456 -2.63 2.32 18.09
CA PHE A 456 -1.77 2.95 17.10
C PHE A 456 -1.43 1.95 15.98
N THR A 457 -1.97 2.17 14.78
CA THR A 457 -1.80 1.26 13.64
C THR A 457 -0.33 1.08 13.27
N GLY A 458 0.13 -0.18 13.18
CA GLY A 458 1.52 -0.51 12.87
C GLY A 458 2.44 -0.58 14.10
N SER A 459 1.96 -0.27 15.30
CA SER A 459 2.72 -0.54 16.53
C SER A 459 2.92 -2.04 16.72
N LYS A 460 4.00 -2.44 17.42
CA LYS A 460 4.28 -3.85 17.75
C LYS A 460 3.06 -4.51 18.41
N ARG A 461 2.41 -3.80 19.33
CA ARG A 461 1.19 -4.27 20.00
C ARG A 461 0.02 -4.42 19.04
N ALA A 462 -0.21 -3.48 18.13
CA ALA A 462 -1.28 -3.60 17.14
C ALA A 462 -1.07 -4.84 16.24
N LEU A 463 0.16 -5.08 15.78
CA LEU A 463 0.50 -6.25 14.98
C LEU A 463 0.29 -7.56 15.75
N THR A 464 0.75 -7.63 17.00
CA THR A 464 0.50 -8.79 17.88
C THR A 464 -0.99 -9.04 18.10
N GLN A 465 -1.78 -7.98 18.31
CA GLN A 465 -3.22 -8.08 18.49
C GLN A 465 -3.92 -8.62 17.24
N ASN A 466 -3.52 -8.15 16.05
CA ASN A 466 -4.08 -8.64 14.80
C ASN A 466 -3.70 -10.10 14.53
N TYR A 467 -2.44 -10.49 14.81
CA TYR A 467 -2.00 -11.89 14.72
C TYR A 467 -2.85 -12.80 15.62
N GLN A 468 -2.98 -12.44 16.90
CA GLN A 468 -3.78 -13.20 17.86
C GLN A 468 -5.25 -13.27 17.45
N ASP A 469 -5.83 -12.18 16.95
CA ASP A 469 -7.21 -12.16 16.46
C ASP A 469 -7.42 -13.13 15.29
N ALA A 470 -6.50 -13.15 14.33
CA ALA A 470 -6.56 -14.06 13.21
C ALA A 470 -6.37 -15.53 13.63
N MET A 471 -5.52 -15.80 14.62
CA MET A 471 -5.36 -17.15 15.18
C MET A 471 -6.65 -17.68 15.82
N VAL A 472 -7.46 -16.84 16.47
CA VAL A 472 -8.75 -17.29 17.03
C VAL A 472 -9.78 -17.58 15.93
N ILE A 473 -9.79 -16.79 14.86
CA ILE A 473 -10.65 -17.08 13.69
C ILE A 473 -10.27 -18.45 13.10
N VAL A 474 -8.98 -18.72 12.90
CA VAL A 474 -8.48 -20.02 12.44
C VAL A 474 -8.80 -21.13 13.45
N GLY A 475 -8.66 -20.87 14.75
CA GLY A 475 -9.01 -21.83 15.80
C GLY A 475 -10.49 -22.23 15.78
N LYS A 476 -11.38 -21.29 15.46
CA LYS A 476 -12.83 -21.52 15.39
C LYS A 476 -13.29 -22.16 14.09
N TYR A 477 -12.78 -21.71 12.95
CA TYR A 477 -13.27 -22.13 11.62
C TYR A 477 -12.39 -23.17 10.93
N GLY A 478 -11.24 -23.50 11.50
CA GLY A 478 -10.27 -24.45 10.96
C GLY A 478 -9.13 -23.76 10.19
N LYS A 479 -8.21 -24.59 9.70
CA LYS A 479 -7.07 -24.14 8.89
C LYS A 479 -7.55 -23.45 7.60
N PRO A 480 -6.85 -22.42 7.09
CA PRO A 480 -7.09 -21.87 5.77
C PRO A 480 -6.89 -22.90 4.67
N ASP A 481 -7.71 -22.80 3.62
CA ASP A 481 -7.69 -23.67 2.44
C ASP A 481 -7.02 -22.98 1.24
N LEU A 482 -7.03 -21.64 1.19
CA LEU A 482 -6.40 -20.85 0.13
C LEU A 482 -5.53 -19.74 0.71
N PHE A 483 -4.40 -19.51 0.05
CA PHE A 483 -3.58 -18.32 0.18
C PHE A 483 -3.52 -17.60 -1.16
N ILE A 484 -4.09 -16.40 -1.20
CA ILE A 484 -4.21 -15.60 -2.41
C ILE A 484 -3.31 -14.38 -2.27
N THR A 485 -2.52 -14.10 -3.30
CA THR A 485 -1.81 -12.83 -3.44
C THR A 485 -2.33 -12.09 -4.67
N PHE A 486 -2.94 -10.93 -4.47
CA PHE A 486 -3.43 -10.05 -5.54
C PHE A 486 -2.58 -8.79 -5.59
N THR A 487 -1.82 -8.63 -6.68
CA THR A 487 -0.95 -7.46 -6.90
C THR A 487 -1.59 -6.50 -7.89
N CYS A 488 -1.53 -5.20 -7.61
CA CYS A 488 -2.00 -4.15 -8.50
C CYS A 488 -1.35 -4.22 -9.89
N ASN A 489 -2.15 -4.08 -10.94
CA ASN A 489 -1.64 -3.91 -12.30
C ASN A 489 -1.63 -2.42 -12.69
N PRO A 490 -0.46 -1.79 -12.86
CA PRO A 490 -0.38 -0.38 -13.25
C PRO A 490 -0.85 -0.09 -14.68
N THR A 491 -1.06 -1.13 -15.51
CA THR A 491 -1.53 -0.97 -16.90
C THR A 491 -3.05 -1.10 -17.05
N TRP A 492 -3.79 -1.20 -15.94
CA TRP A 492 -5.25 -1.19 -15.97
C TRP A 492 -5.79 0.00 -16.76
N LYS A 493 -6.87 -0.25 -17.50
CA LYS A 493 -7.47 0.74 -18.40
C LYS A 493 -7.92 1.98 -17.62
N GLU A 494 -8.48 1.81 -16.44
CA GLU A 494 -8.91 2.89 -15.53
C GLU A 494 -7.77 3.80 -15.10
N ILE A 495 -6.54 3.28 -15.01
CA ILE A 495 -5.37 4.09 -14.71
C ILE A 495 -4.93 4.81 -15.99
N ARG A 496 -4.74 4.07 -17.09
CA ARG A 496 -4.24 4.63 -18.35
C ARG A 496 -5.14 5.73 -18.92
N ASP A 497 -6.45 5.56 -18.85
CA ASP A 497 -7.43 6.53 -19.35
C ASP A 497 -7.40 7.85 -18.55
N GLU A 498 -6.99 7.81 -17.27
CA GLU A 498 -6.98 8.97 -16.36
C GLU A 498 -5.58 9.63 -16.23
N LEU A 499 -4.52 9.03 -16.80
CA LEU A 499 -3.19 9.62 -16.85
C LEU A 499 -3.18 10.80 -17.83
N LYS A 500 -2.69 11.95 -17.37
CA LYS A 500 -2.61 13.19 -18.16
C LYS A 500 -1.14 13.51 -18.45
N HIS A 501 -0.86 14.49 -19.33
CA HIS A 501 0.46 15.14 -19.42
C HIS A 501 1.69 14.19 -19.56
N LYS A 502 1.54 13.05 -20.24
CA LYS A 502 2.57 11.99 -20.37
C LYS A 502 3.02 11.39 -19.02
N GLU A 503 2.16 11.45 -18.00
CA GLU A 503 2.35 10.77 -16.71
C GLU A 503 2.42 9.26 -16.88
N THR A 504 3.08 8.61 -15.93
CA THR A 504 3.03 7.16 -15.73
C THR A 504 2.23 6.83 -14.48
N ALA A 505 1.81 5.57 -14.32
CA ALA A 505 1.11 5.12 -13.11
C ALA A 505 1.87 5.43 -11.80
N ILE A 506 3.20 5.47 -11.84
CA ILE A 506 4.06 5.76 -10.68
C ILE A 506 3.92 7.22 -10.24
N ASP A 507 3.66 8.13 -11.18
CA ASP A 507 3.46 9.56 -10.91
C ASP A 507 2.12 9.84 -10.23
N ARG A 508 1.15 8.92 -10.35
CA ARG A 508 -0.22 9.03 -9.82
C ARG A 508 -0.54 7.94 -8.78
N PRO A 509 0.12 7.95 -7.61
CA PRO A 509 -0.15 6.99 -6.54
C PRO A 509 -1.60 7.06 -6.01
N ASP A 510 -2.28 8.21 -6.17
CA ASP A 510 -3.69 8.39 -5.84
C ASP A 510 -4.62 7.54 -6.72
N LEU A 511 -4.35 7.48 -8.03
CA LEU A 511 -5.10 6.65 -8.98
C LEU A 511 -4.81 5.17 -8.74
N VAL A 512 -3.53 4.80 -8.65
CA VAL A 512 -3.11 3.40 -8.42
C VAL A 512 -3.76 2.85 -7.15
N GLY A 513 -3.67 3.57 -6.04
CA GLY A 513 -4.26 3.17 -4.77
C GLY A 513 -5.79 3.06 -4.83
N THR A 514 -6.46 4.01 -5.49
CA THR A 514 -7.93 4.02 -5.59
C THR A 514 -8.46 2.89 -6.47
N VAL A 515 -7.89 2.68 -7.65
CA VAL A 515 -8.30 1.61 -8.57
C VAL A 515 -8.06 0.24 -7.93
N PHE A 516 -6.90 0.03 -7.29
CA PHE A 516 -6.63 -1.23 -6.60
C PHE A 516 -7.61 -1.48 -5.45
N HIS A 517 -7.89 -0.47 -4.63
CA HIS A 517 -8.85 -0.59 -3.53
C HIS A 517 -10.26 -0.97 -4.01
N LEU A 518 -10.73 -0.37 -5.11
CA LEU A 518 -12.02 -0.71 -5.71
C LEU A 518 -12.04 -2.13 -6.28
N LYS A 519 -11.00 -2.53 -7.02
CA LYS A 519 -10.90 -3.90 -7.54
C LYS A 519 -10.77 -4.93 -6.41
N LEU A 520 -10.08 -4.61 -5.32
CA LEU A 520 -10.00 -5.49 -4.15
C LEU A 520 -11.36 -5.66 -3.46
N LYS A 521 -12.17 -4.60 -3.36
CA LYS A 521 -13.54 -4.71 -2.84
C LYS A 521 -14.39 -5.66 -3.68
N GLU A 522 -14.36 -5.50 -5.00
CA GLU A 522 -15.07 -6.41 -5.90
C GLU A 522 -14.51 -7.84 -5.82
N PHE A 523 -13.19 -7.99 -5.70
CA PHE A 523 -12.53 -9.28 -5.53
C PHE A 523 -13.01 -10.01 -4.26
N ILE A 524 -13.15 -9.30 -3.16
CA ILE A 524 -13.72 -9.85 -1.92
C ILE A 524 -15.19 -10.21 -2.12
N ASN A 525 -15.98 -9.37 -2.79
CA ASN A 525 -17.40 -9.66 -3.08
C ASN A 525 -17.57 -10.93 -3.91
N ASP A 526 -16.75 -11.12 -4.94
CA ASP A 526 -16.71 -12.33 -5.76
C ASP A 526 -16.40 -13.58 -4.91
N LEU A 527 -15.44 -13.46 -4.00
CA LEU A 527 -15.08 -14.56 -3.09
C LEU A 527 -16.22 -14.95 -2.16
N VAL A 528 -16.91 -13.97 -1.57
CA VAL A 528 -17.91 -14.21 -0.50
C VAL A 528 -19.35 -14.19 -0.97
N SER A 529 -19.59 -14.14 -2.28
CA SER A 529 -20.93 -14.03 -2.87
C SER A 529 -21.90 -15.08 -2.33
N ASN A 530 -23.11 -14.64 -1.98
CA ASN A 530 -24.20 -15.50 -1.49
C ASN A 530 -24.65 -16.56 -2.52
N LYS A 531 -24.23 -16.44 -3.79
CA LYS A 531 -24.43 -17.45 -4.83
C LYS A 531 -23.37 -18.56 -4.82
N GLY A 532 -22.60 -18.69 -3.73
CA GLY A 532 -21.62 -19.76 -3.53
C GLY A 532 -20.17 -19.37 -3.80
N GLY A 533 -19.84 -18.08 -3.92
CA GLY A 533 -18.47 -17.58 -4.12
C GLY A 533 -17.75 -18.10 -5.38
N VAL A 534 -16.61 -17.50 -5.72
CA VAL A 534 -15.81 -17.99 -6.86
C VAL A 534 -15.28 -19.42 -6.60
N PHE A 535 -14.77 -19.70 -5.39
CA PHE A 535 -14.20 -21.00 -5.03
C PHE A 535 -15.16 -21.94 -4.26
N GLY A 536 -16.34 -21.47 -3.89
CA GLY A 536 -17.20 -22.09 -2.88
C GLY A 536 -17.58 -21.10 -1.79
N LYS A 537 -18.41 -21.56 -0.84
CA LYS A 537 -18.87 -20.77 0.29
C LYS A 537 -17.70 -20.50 1.24
N VAL A 538 -17.40 -19.22 1.45
CA VAL A 538 -16.34 -18.78 2.37
C VAL A 538 -16.90 -18.69 3.79
N LYS A 539 -16.35 -19.50 4.71
CA LYS A 539 -16.65 -19.38 6.15
C LYS A 539 -15.98 -18.16 6.73
N ALA A 540 -14.68 -17.99 6.50
CA ALA A 540 -13.90 -16.88 7.01
C ALA A 540 -12.77 -16.48 6.05
N PHE A 541 -12.40 -15.21 6.05
CA PHE A 541 -11.20 -14.71 5.41
C PHE A 541 -10.52 -13.65 6.28
N ILE A 542 -9.21 -13.48 6.06
CA ILE A 542 -8.34 -12.46 6.66
C ILE A 542 -7.41 -11.95 5.56
N TYR A 543 -7.15 -10.65 5.47
CA TYR A 543 -6.16 -10.12 4.55
C TYR A 543 -5.33 -8.98 5.15
N THR A 544 -4.16 -8.75 4.56
CA THR A 544 -3.29 -7.60 4.79
C THR A 544 -2.85 -7.01 3.45
N ILE A 545 -2.74 -5.68 3.39
CA ILE A 545 -2.15 -4.92 2.30
C ILE A 545 -0.71 -4.63 2.66
N GLU A 546 0.19 -4.93 1.74
CA GLU A 546 1.59 -4.55 1.82
C GLU A 546 1.93 -3.77 0.54
N PHE A 547 3.03 -3.03 0.59
CA PHE A 547 3.55 -2.26 -0.52
C PHE A 547 4.97 -2.77 -0.75
N GLN A 548 5.18 -3.57 -1.80
CA GLN A 548 6.52 -4.09 -2.10
C GLN A 548 7.49 -2.93 -2.34
N LYS A 549 8.80 -3.20 -2.42
CA LYS A 549 9.87 -2.20 -2.70
C LYS A 549 9.62 -1.28 -3.93
N ARG A 550 8.66 -1.60 -4.79
CA ARG A 550 8.26 -0.84 -5.99
C ARG A 550 7.01 0.05 -5.78
N GLY A 551 6.45 0.07 -4.57
CA GLY A 551 5.30 0.88 -4.19
C GLY A 551 3.93 0.39 -4.68
N LEU A 552 3.82 -0.64 -5.52
CA LEU A 552 2.50 -1.15 -5.91
C LEU A 552 1.81 -1.84 -4.72
N PRO A 553 0.51 -1.53 -4.45
CA PRO A 553 -0.25 -2.25 -3.44
C PRO A 553 -0.39 -3.72 -3.82
N HIS A 554 -0.28 -4.60 -2.83
CA HIS A 554 -0.62 -6.00 -2.97
C HIS A 554 -1.34 -6.52 -1.73
N CYS A 555 -2.31 -7.37 -1.95
CA CYS A 555 -3.11 -7.99 -0.91
C CYS A 555 -2.66 -9.43 -0.72
N HIS A 556 -2.34 -9.80 0.52
CA HIS A 556 -2.18 -11.18 0.97
C HIS A 556 -3.42 -11.60 1.74
N MET A 557 -4.09 -12.67 1.29
CA MET A 557 -5.36 -13.12 1.84
C MET A 557 -5.36 -14.61 2.16
N LEU A 558 -5.85 -14.94 3.34
CA LEU A 558 -6.21 -16.30 3.74
C LEU A 558 -7.72 -16.49 3.64
N VAL A 559 -8.15 -17.62 3.09
CA VAL A 559 -9.55 -17.99 2.96
C VAL A 559 -9.78 -19.38 3.55
N ILE A 560 -10.84 -19.51 4.34
CA ILE A 560 -11.36 -20.75 4.93
C ILE A 560 -12.72 -21.03 4.28
N LEU A 561 -12.83 -22.17 3.60
CA LEU A 561 -14.03 -22.61 2.89
C LEU A 561 -14.95 -23.45 3.78
N ASP A 562 -16.21 -23.55 3.38
CA ASP A 562 -17.13 -24.55 3.93
C ASP A 562 -16.62 -25.97 3.59
N ASP A 563 -16.96 -26.95 4.43
CA ASP A 563 -16.35 -28.28 4.37
C ASP A 563 -16.71 -29.04 3.08
N GLU A 564 -17.91 -28.78 2.57
CA GLU A 564 -18.44 -29.29 1.30
C GLU A 564 -17.73 -28.71 0.08
N ASP A 565 -17.01 -27.60 0.26
CA ASP A 565 -16.37 -26.86 -0.83
C ASP A 565 -14.84 -26.95 -0.81
N LYS A 566 -14.26 -27.71 0.12
CA LYS A 566 -12.81 -27.94 0.19
C LYS A 566 -12.29 -28.79 -0.96
N PHE A 567 -10.99 -28.67 -1.23
CA PHE A 567 -10.27 -29.45 -2.24
C PHE A 567 -9.83 -30.79 -1.65
N ARG A 568 -10.45 -31.90 -2.09
CA ARG A 568 -10.15 -33.24 -1.57
C ARG A 568 -9.40 -34.10 -2.58
N GLU A 569 -9.64 -33.87 -3.87
CA GLU A 569 -9.06 -34.63 -4.96
C GLU A 569 -8.21 -33.77 -5.89
N ALA A 570 -7.27 -34.38 -6.61
CA ALA A 570 -6.41 -33.69 -7.58
C ALA A 570 -7.24 -32.95 -8.64
N ALA A 571 -8.38 -33.52 -9.04
CA ALA A 571 -9.32 -32.88 -9.95
C ALA A 571 -9.92 -31.58 -9.40
N ASP A 572 -10.22 -31.51 -8.10
CA ASP A 572 -10.71 -30.26 -7.48
C ASP A 572 -9.70 -29.14 -7.61
N VAL A 573 -8.42 -29.48 -7.39
CA VAL A 573 -7.29 -28.55 -7.50
C VAL A 573 -7.09 -28.11 -8.94
N ASP A 574 -6.98 -29.06 -9.87
CA ASP A 574 -6.73 -28.81 -11.29
C ASP A 574 -7.84 -27.99 -11.96
N ASN A 575 -9.07 -28.12 -11.47
CA ASN A 575 -10.19 -27.31 -11.94
C ASN A 575 -10.11 -25.87 -11.42
N ALA A 576 -9.56 -25.64 -10.22
CA ALA A 576 -9.50 -24.32 -9.61
C ALA A 576 -8.19 -23.57 -9.86
N VAL A 577 -7.07 -24.26 -9.98
CA VAL A 577 -5.73 -23.68 -10.07
C VAL A 577 -4.97 -24.32 -11.23
N SER A 578 -4.38 -23.47 -12.07
CA SER A 578 -3.49 -23.88 -13.15
C SER A 578 -2.09 -23.34 -12.89
N ALA A 579 -1.10 -24.12 -13.31
CA ALA A 579 0.30 -23.71 -13.35
C ALA A 579 0.89 -23.93 -14.76
N GLU A 580 0.05 -23.83 -15.79
CA GLU A 580 0.42 -24.06 -17.19
C GLU A 580 0.18 -22.80 -18.02
N ILE A 581 1.00 -22.62 -19.06
CA ILE A 581 0.82 -21.60 -20.08
C ILE A 581 -0.45 -21.95 -20.89
N PRO A 582 -1.45 -21.05 -20.95
CA PRO A 582 -2.67 -21.26 -21.73
C PRO A 582 -2.40 -21.54 -23.20
N ASP A 583 -3.37 -22.09 -23.90
CA ASP A 583 -3.25 -22.29 -25.34
C ASP A 583 -3.42 -20.95 -26.07
N PRO A 584 -2.42 -20.48 -26.86
CA PRO A 584 -2.48 -19.18 -27.52
C PRO A 584 -3.56 -19.10 -28.61
N VAL A 585 -4.05 -20.24 -29.11
CA VAL A 585 -5.10 -20.28 -30.13
C VAL A 585 -6.47 -20.44 -29.49
N ALA A 586 -6.60 -21.34 -28.50
CA ALA A 586 -7.90 -21.62 -27.87
C ALA A 586 -8.31 -20.57 -26.80
N ASP A 587 -7.33 -19.93 -26.16
CA ASP A 587 -7.56 -18.84 -25.21
C ASP A 587 -6.45 -17.76 -25.30
N PRO A 588 -6.47 -16.93 -26.37
CA PRO A 588 -5.46 -15.89 -26.59
C PRO A 588 -5.46 -14.82 -25.49
N VAL A 589 -6.61 -14.51 -24.90
CA VAL A 589 -6.74 -13.47 -23.87
C VAL A 589 -6.07 -13.93 -22.57
N LEU A 590 -6.40 -15.14 -22.10
CA LEU A 590 -5.74 -15.68 -20.90
C LEU A 590 -4.25 -15.90 -21.17
N PHE A 591 -3.87 -16.38 -22.36
CA PHE A 591 -2.46 -16.50 -22.74
C PHE A 591 -1.72 -15.18 -22.58
N GLN A 592 -2.26 -14.07 -23.08
CA GLN A 592 -1.65 -12.73 -22.96
C GLN A 592 -1.51 -12.31 -21.49
N ILE A 593 -2.55 -12.49 -20.68
CA ILE A 593 -2.53 -12.14 -19.26
C ILE A 593 -1.46 -12.96 -18.53
N ILE A 594 -1.48 -14.29 -18.66
CA ILE A 594 -0.58 -15.19 -17.93
C ILE A 594 0.89 -14.96 -18.33
N THR A 595 1.16 -14.78 -19.62
CA THR A 595 2.52 -14.52 -20.10
C THR A 595 3.04 -13.14 -19.67
N SER A 596 2.15 -12.15 -19.51
CA SER A 596 2.53 -10.81 -19.06
C SER A 596 2.79 -10.70 -17.56
N CYS A 597 2.00 -11.39 -16.72
CA CYS A 597 2.00 -11.14 -15.28
C CYS A 597 2.02 -12.37 -14.38
N MET A 598 1.96 -13.60 -14.90
CA MET A 598 2.01 -14.84 -14.08
C MET A 598 3.25 -15.69 -14.36
N MET A 599 4.22 -15.20 -15.14
CA MET A 599 5.52 -15.84 -15.33
C MET A 599 6.51 -15.38 -14.26
N HIS A 600 7.14 -16.33 -13.57
CA HIS A 600 8.33 -16.03 -12.78
C HIS A 600 9.46 -15.64 -13.73
N GLY A 601 10.13 -14.52 -13.44
CA GLY A 601 11.26 -14.07 -14.25
C GLY A 601 12.45 -15.04 -14.18
N PRO A 602 13.36 -15.01 -15.17
CA PRO A 602 14.55 -15.85 -15.13
C PRO A 602 15.37 -15.57 -13.87
N CYS A 603 15.81 -16.64 -13.21
CA CYS A 603 16.60 -16.63 -11.98
C CYS A 603 17.50 -17.88 -11.93
N GLY A 604 18.28 -18.06 -10.87
CA GLY A 604 19.16 -19.21 -10.74
C GLY A 604 20.34 -19.09 -11.70
N GLU A 605 20.63 -20.16 -12.42
CA GLU A 605 21.69 -20.19 -13.43
C GLU A 605 21.44 -19.21 -14.58
N LEU A 606 20.16 -19.01 -14.93
CA LEU A 606 19.76 -18.07 -16.00
C LEU A 606 20.00 -16.61 -15.60
N LYS A 607 19.95 -16.30 -14.29
CA LYS A 607 20.16 -14.96 -13.76
C LYS A 607 20.47 -14.99 -12.26
N LYS A 608 21.76 -14.96 -11.91
CA LYS A 608 22.25 -15.09 -10.52
C LYS A 608 22.00 -13.85 -9.66
N ASP A 609 21.90 -12.67 -10.28
CA ASP A 609 21.61 -11.37 -9.64
C ASP A 609 20.11 -11.08 -9.50
N ALA A 610 19.23 -12.05 -9.81
CA ALA A 610 17.80 -11.83 -9.74
C ALA A 610 17.35 -11.55 -8.27
N PRO A 611 16.38 -10.64 -8.05
CA PRO A 611 15.96 -10.25 -6.69
C PRO A 611 15.41 -11.37 -5.80
N CYS A 612 15.04 -12.51 -6.40
CA CYS A 612 14.54 -13.69 -5.69
C CYS A 612 15.64 -14.68 -5.30
N MET A 613 16.90 -14.41 -5.63
CA MET A 613 18.03 -15.24 -5.26
C MET A 613 18.46 -14.92 -3.83
N GLU A 614 18.64 -15.97 -3.03
CA GLU A 614 19.15 -15.86 -1.67
C GLU A 614 20.27 -16.89 -1.50
N GLU A 615 21.33 -16.49 -0.79
CA GLU A 615 22.44 -17.36 -0.47
C GLU A 615 22.14 -18.11 0.84
N ASN A 616 22.20 -19.43 0.79
CA ASN A 616 22.03 -20.27 1.98
C ASN A 616 23.15 -21.32 2.02
N LYS A 617 24.02 -21.23 3.03
CA LYS A 617 25.17 -22.15 3.25
C LYS A 617 26.03 -22.35 1.99
N GLY A 618 26.36 -21.27 1.27
CA GLY A 618 27.19 -21.30 0.06
C GLY A 618 26.45 -21.69 -1.23
N HIS A 619 25.15 -21.98 -1.17
CA HIS A 619 24.31 -22.23 -2.35
C HIS A 619 23.36 -21.06 -2.61
N ILE A 620 23.52 -20.43 -3.77
CA ILE A 620 22.62 -19.37 -4.25
C ILE A 620 21.43 -20.05 -4.95
N SER A 621 20.24 -19.95 -4.34
CA SER A 621 19.02 -20.58 -4.88
C SER A 621 17.84 -19.61 -4.87
N CYS A 622 16.86 -19.86 -5.73
CA CYS A 622 15.65 -19.06 -5.75
C CYS A 622 14.81 -19.36 -4.51
N ILE A 623 14.45 -18.33 -3.73
CA ILE A 623 13.61 -18.47 -2.52
C ILE A 623 12.23 -19.08 -2.83
N LYS A 624 11.75 -18.90 -4.07
CA LYS A 624 10.49 -19.45 -4.56
C LYS A 624 10.65 -20.83 -5.20
N LYS A 625 11.89 -21.36 -5.22
CA LYS A 625 12.27 -22.67 -5.77
C LYS A 625 11.86 -22.81 -7.24
N PHE A 626 12.19 -21.81 -8.06
CA PHE A 626 12.07 -21.87 -9.51
C PHE A 626 13.43 -22.21 -10.15
N PRO A 627 13.46 -22.93 -11.29
CA PRO A 627 12.31 -23.55 -11.95
C PRO A 627 11.68 -24.68 -11.12
N LYS A 628 10.37 -24.91 -11.30
CA LYS A 628 9.68 -26.07 -10.73
C LYS A 628 9.95 -27.32 -11.57
N GLU A 629 9.64 -28.49 -11.05
CA GLU A 629 9.67 -29.73 -11.83
C GLU A 629 8.41 -29.87 -12.68
N PHE A 630 8.52 -30.60 -13.79
CA PHE A 630 7.35 -31.03 -14.55
C PHE A 630 6.60 -32.10 -13.77
N CYS A 631 5.28 -32.10 -13.88
CA CYS A 631 4.42 -33.03 -13.18
C CYS A 631 3.14 -33.22 -13.99
N ASP A 632 2.83 -34.45 -14.40
CA ASP A 632 1.69 -34.71 -15.29
C ASP A 632 0.34 -34.65 -14.57
N GLU A 633 0.33 -34.82 -13.24
CA GLU A 633 -0.85 -34.82 -12.39
C GLU A 633 -0.58 -34.09 -11.07
N THR A 634 -1.59 -33.47 -10.47
CA THR A 634 -1.42 -32.77 -9.18
C THR A 634 -1.25 -33.76 -8.02
N ASN A 635 -0.24 -33.54 -7.18
CA ASN A 635 -0.03 -34.28 -5.94
C ASN A 635 -0.42 -33.43 -4.71
N ILE A 636 -1.46 -33.86 -3.99
CA ILE A 636 -2.03 -33.16 -2.82
C ILE A 636 -1.32 -33.53 -1.51
N ASN A 637 -0.70 -34.71 -1.42
CA ASN A 637 -0.22 -35.32 -0.17
C ASN A 637 1.19 -34.87 0.24
N VAL A 638 1.59 -33.65 -0.12
CA VAL A 638 2.90 -33.10 0.20
C VAL A 638 2.77 -32.17 1.41
N ASN A 639 3.66 -32.31 2.40
CA ASN A 639 3.74 -31.42 3.56
C ASN A 639 4.01 -29.98 3.11
N GLY A 640 2.96 -29.16 2.97
CA GLY A 640 3.06 -27.77 2.55
C GLY A 640 1.94 -27.35 1.59
N TYR A 641 2.34 -27.14 0.33
CA TYR A 641 1.46 -26.83 -0.81
C TYR A 641 1.42 -28.04 -1.75
N PRO A 642 0.31 -28.28 -2.46
CA PRO A 642 0.27 -29.28 -3.52
C PRO A 642 1.35 -29.04 -4.57
N ILE A 643 1.88 -30.11 -5.14
CA ILE A 643 2.66 -30.03 -6.38
C ILE A 643 1.65 -29.98 -7.51
N TYR A 644 1.45 -28.79 -8.09
CA TYR A 644 0.50 -28.60 -9.19
C TYR A 644 0.97 -29.28 -10.46
N ARG A 645 0.01 -29.76 -11.23
CA ARG A 645 0.20 -30.22 -12.60
C ARG A 645 0.89 -29.15 -13.45
N ARG A 646 2.01 -29.54 -14.05
CA ARG A 646 2.85 -28.78 -14.98
C ARG A 646 3.31 -29.74 -16.06
N ARG A 647 2.49 -29.99 -17.07
CA ARG A 647 2.86 -30.91 -18.17
C ARG A 647 3.92 -30.27 -19.04
N ASN A 648 4.82 -31.09 -19.59
CA ASN A 648 5.67 -30.63 -20.68
C ASN A 648 4.88 -30.67 -22.00
N LEU A 649 4.36 -29.51 -22.40
CA LEU A 649 3.57 -29.35 -23.63
C LEU A 649 4.40 -28.81 -24.81
N ASP A 650 5.73 -28.76 -24.67
CA ASP A 650 6.65 -28.10 -25.61
C ASP A 650 6.28 -26.64 -25.93
N ARG A 651 5.58 -25.98 -24.99
CA ARG A 651 5.20 -24.56 -25.07
C ARG A 651 6.20 -23.72 -24.32
N THR A 652 6.71 -22.68 -24.99
CA THR A 652 7.63 -21.71 -24.39
C THR A 652 7.21 -20.29 -24.73
N VAL A 653 7.56 -19.36 -23.86
CA VAL A 653 7.34 -17.92 -24.04
C VAL A 653 8.63 -17.18 -23.71
N GLU A 654 8.89 -16.11 -24.44
CA GLU A 654 10.12 -15.35 -24.27
C GLU A 654 9.92 -14.25 -23.22
N ILE A 655 10.64 -14.34 -22.10
CA ILE A 655 10.61 -13.37 -21.01
C ILE A 655 12.03 -12.85 -20.79
N LYS A 656 12.24 -11.55 -21.03
CA LYS A 656 13.54 -10.88 -20.91
C LYS A 656 14.66 -11.58 -21.72
N GLY A 657 14.35 -12.01 -22.95
CA GLY A 657 15.27 -12.69 -23.84
C GLY A 657 15.52 -14.17 -23.53
N VAL A 658 14.79 -14.76 -22.58
CA VAL A 658 14.93 -16.16 -22.18
C VAL A 658 13.62 -16.91 -22.45
N LYS A 659 13.71 -18.08 -23.10
CA LYS A 659 12.56 -18.96 -23.33
C LYS A 659 12.23 -19.73 -22.04
N LEU A 660 11.04 -19.47 -21.51
CA LEU A 660 10.53 -20.10 -20.30
C LEU A 660 9.32 -20.98 -20.63
N ASP A 661 9.21 -22.11 -19.95
CA ASP A 661 8.12 -23.09 -20.09
C ASP A 661 7.22 -23.14 -18.83
N ASN A 662 6.36 -24.16 -18.75
CA ASN A 662 5.44 -24.38 -17.62
C ASN A 662 6.14 -24.47 -16.25
N ARG A 663 7.45 -24.73 -16.16
CA ARG A 663 8.18 -24.75 -14.88
C ARG A 663 8.29 -23.38 -14.22
N TRP A 664 8.04 -22.31 -14.98
CA TRP A 664 8.17 -20.92 -14.55
C TRP A 664 6.83 -20.24 -14.26
N VAL A 665 5.71 -20.90 -14.50
CA VAL A 665 4.37 -20.32 -14.28
C VAL A 665 4.07 -20.26 -12.78
N VAL A 666 3.65 -19.10 -12.29
CA VAL A 666 3.12 -18.92 -10.94
C VAL A 666 1.67 -19.44 -10.91
N PRO A 667 1.26 -20.27 -9.92
CA PRO A 667 -0.09 -20.81 -9.85
C PRO A 667 -1.17 -19.72 -9.89
N TYR A 668 -2.21 -19.91 -10.71
CA TYR A 668 -3.26 -18.91 -10.92
C TYR A 668 -4.64 -19.56 -11.08
N ASN A 669 -5.70 -18.79 -10.85
CA ASN A 669 -7.05 -19.19 -11.23
C ASN A 669 -7.44 -18.50 -12.56
N PRO A 670 -7.78 -19.27 -13.63
CA PRO A 670 -8.12 -18.71 -14.93
C PRO A 670 -9.24 -17.64 -14.92
N TYR A 671 -10.30 -17.89 -14.14
CA TYR A 671 -11.44 -16.98 -14.03
C TYR A 671 -11.03 -15.62 -13.41
N MET A 672 -10.32 -15.66 -12.29
CA MET A 672 -9.86 -14.45 -11.60
C MET A 672 -8.83 -13.68 -12.42
N SER A 673 -7.85 -14.38 -13.01
CA SER A 673 -6.85 -13.73 -13.87
C SER A 673 -7.50 -13.01 -15.05
N ARG A 674 -8.54 -13.61 -15.66
CA ARG A 674 -9.34 -12.96 -16.72
C ARG A 674 -10.12 -11.74 -16.23
N LYS A 675 -10.90 -11.90 -15.15
CA LYS A 675 -11.75 -10.80 -14.63
C LYS A 675 -10.92 -9.60 -14.19
N TYR A 676 -9.75 -9.80 -13.59
CA TYR A 676 -8.97 -8.71 -12.99
C TYR A 676 -7.74 -8.30 -13.78
N ASN A 677 -7.33 -9.06 -14.80
CA ASN A 677 -6.15 -8.75 -15.64
C ASN A 677 -4.95 -8.32 -14.79
N ALA A 678 -4.53 -9.19 -13.87
CA ALA A 678 -3.52 -8.87 -12.87
C ALA A 678 -2.78 -10.10 -12.37
N HIS A 679 -1.65 -9.86 -11.69
CA HIS A 679 -0.91 -10.92 -11.03
C HIS A 679 -1.69 -11.39 -9.79
N ILE A 680 -2.41 -12.51 -9.92
CA ILE A 680 -3.18 -13.16 -8.85
C ILE A 680 -2.64 -14.57 -8.64
N ASN A 681 -1.76 -14.73 -7.65
CA ASN A 681 -1.28 -16.04 -7.24
C ASN A 681 -2.31 -16.71 -6.34
N VAL A 682 -2.71 -17.94 -6.66
CA VAL A 682 -3.66 -18.72 -5.86
C VAL A 682 -2.98 -20.03 -5.44
N GLU A 683 -2.75 -20.16 -4.14
CA GLU A 683 -2.09 -21.33 -3.56
C GLU A 683 -3.06 -22.09 -2.64
N ILE A 684 -3.16 -23.41 -2.81
CA ILE A 684 -3.97 -24.27 -1.95
C ILE A 684 -3.17 -24.65 -0.71
N CYS A 685 -3.73 -24.40 0.47
CA CYS A 685 -3.10 -24.61 1.76
C CYS A 685 -3.64 -25.89 2.42
N SER A 686 -2.88 -26.98 2.37
CA SER A 686 -3.30 -28.24 2.99
C SER A 686 -2.68 -28.49 4.37
N SER A 687 -1.58 -27.82 4.74
CA SER A 687 -0.81 -28.13 5.95
C SER A 687 -0.79 -27.02 7.03
N ILE A 688 -0.64 -27.42 8.29
CA ILE A 688 -0.46 -26.48 9.44
C ILE A 688 0.87 -25.74 9.37
N GLN A 689 1.90 -26.32 8.74
CA GLN A 689 3.19 -25.64 8.53
C GLN A 689 3.05 -24.44 7.60
N SER A 690 2.20 -24.56 6.56
CA SER A 690 1.85 -23.45 5.67
C SER A 690 1.21 -22.29 6.46
N ILE A 691 0.39 -22.57 7.47
CA ILE A 691 -0.25 -21.54 8.31
C ILE A 691 0.79 -20.68 9.02
N LYS A 692 1.74 -21.30 9.74
CA LYS A 692 2.79 -20.54 10.46
C LYS A 692 3.59 -19.65 9.51
N TYR A 693 3.91 -20.17 8.32
CA TYR A 693 4.63 -19.42 7.30
C TYR A 693 3.79 -18.29 6.71
N ILE A 694 2.50 -18.50 6.42
CA ILE A 694 1.64 -17.47 5.81
C ILE A 694 1.31 -16.34 6.78
N PHE A 695 1.11 -16.65 8.06
CA PHE A 695 0.90 -15.61 9.07
C PHE A 695 2.13 -14.70 9.23
N LYS A 696 3.34 -15.20 8.96
CA LYS A 696 4.55 -14.36 8.85
C LYS A 696 4.39 -13.32 7.74
N TYR A 697 3.72 -13.61 6.63
CA TYR A 697 3.48 -12.64 5.54
C TYR A 697 2.36 -11.66 5.87
N ILE A 698 1.31 -12.10 6.57
CA ILE A 698 0.16 -11.24 6.92
C ILE A 698 0.51 -10.25 8.05
N TYR A 699 1.40 -10.65 8.96
CA TYR A 699 1.80 -9.85 10.12
C TYR A 699 3.29 -9.53 10.15
N LYS A 700 3.98 -9.63 9.01
CA LYS A 700 5.28 -8.99 8.85
C LYS A 700 5.06 -7.51 9.15
N GLY A 701 5.81 -6.96 10.11
CA GLY A 701 5.82 -5.52 10.31
C GLY A 701 6.22 -4.80 9.03
N HIS A 702 6.07 -3.47 9.02
CA HIS A 702 6.58 -2.64 7.93
C HIS A 702 8.07 -2.95 7.68
N ASP A 703 8.53 -2.81 6.44
CA ASP A 703 9.95 -2.94 6.15
C ASP A 703 10.70 -1.96 7.06
N ALA A 704 11.59 -2.54 7.87
CA ALA A 704 12.26 -1.85 8.95
C ALA A 704 13.76 -2.09 8.86
N ALA A 705 14.56 -1.04 9.03
CA ALA A 705 16.00 -1.21 9.26
C ALA A 705 16.24 -1.74 10.68
N ILE A 706 17.20 -2.64 10.82
CA ILE A 706 17.72 -3.00 12.14
C ILE A 706 18.59 -1.84 12.59
N VAL A 707 18.04 -0.95 13.42
CA VAL A 707 18.80 0.14 14.04
C VAL A 707 18.87 -0.12 15.54
N GLN A 708 20.08 -0.33 16.06
CA GLN A 708 20.31 -0.51 17.48
C GLN A 708 20.44 0.88 18.14
N MET A 709 19.34 1.62 18.23
CA MET A 709 19.35 2.94 18.87
C MET A 709 19.22 2.78 20.38
N ASN A 710 20.35 2.73 21.06
CA ASN A 710 20.43 2.87 22.51
C ASN A 710 21.19 4.17 22.79
N GLU A 711 20.48 5.27 23.02
CA GLU A 711 21.14 6.46 23.56
C GLU A 711 21.49 6.16 25.02
N ALA A 712 22.73 5.74 25.24
CA ALA A 712 23.45 6.16 26.43
C ALA A 712 23.69 7.66 26.24
N THR A 713 22.69 8.49 26.55
CA THR A 713 22.97 9.89 26.83
C THR A 713 24.04 9.91 27.91
N GLY A 714 25.00 10.83 27.84
CA GLY A 714 26.08 10.99 28.84
C GLY A 714 25.62 11.24 30.30
N SER A 715 24.33 11.03 30.58
CA SER A 715 23.62 11.12 31.86
C SER A 715 23.52 9.78 32.61
N GLY A 716 24.07 8.66 32.12
CA GLY A 716 24.05 7.38 32.85
C GLY A 716 22.66 6.72 32.96
N THR A 717 21.75 7.03 32.03
CA THR A 717 20.36 6.51 32.04
C THR A 717 19.99 5.79 30.74
N TYR A 718 19.19 4.72 30.85
CA TYR A 718 18.69 3.91 29.73
C TYR A 718 17.24 4.29 29.41
N HIS A 719 17.04 5.04 28.33
CA HIS A 719 15.71 5.46 27.87
C HIS A 719 15.11 4.47 26.87
N TRP A 720 13.81 4.16 27.02
CA TRP A 720 13.05 3.32 26.08
C TRP A 720 11.95 4.15 25.40
N ASP A 721 12.15 4.55 24.15
CA ASP A 721 11.20 5.36 23.38
C ASP A 721 10.70 4.61 22.14
N GLU A 722 9.52 3.97 22.24
CA GLU A 722 8.91 3.26 21.11
C GLU A 722 8.49 4.20 19.97
N VAL A 723 8.26 5.50 20.22
CA VAL A 723 7.96 6.48 19.17
C VAL A 723 9.21 6.70 18.31
N LYS A 724 10.37 6.84 18.95
CA LYS A 724 11.66 7.00 18.26
C LYS A 724 12.02 5.74 17.46
N ILE A 725 11.91 4.56 18.07
CA ILE A 725 12.13 3.27 17.38
C ILE A 725 11.19 3.12 16.18
N TYR A 726 9.91 3.53 16.32
CA TYR A 726 8.95 3.45 15.23
C TYR A 726 9.31 4.37 14.05
N LEU A 727 9.79 5.58 14.32
CA LEU A 727 10.20 6.53 13.28
C LEU A 727 11.49 6.10 12.60
N ASP A 728 12.51 5.75 13.37
CA ASP A 728 13.89 5.59 12.89
C ASP A 728 14.12 4.27 12.15
N THR A 729 13.14 3.35 12.21
CA THR A 729 13.25 2.06 11.54
C THR A 729 12.45 1.97 10.26
N ARG A 730 11.42 2.80 10.03
CA ARG A 730 10.42 2.55 8.98
C ARG A 730 10.80 3.13 7.62
N TYR A 731 10.54 2.35 6.57
CA TYR A 731 10.50 2.83 5.19
C TYR A 731 9.06 3.14 4.78
N ILE A 732 8.82 4.31 4.16
CA ILE A 732 7.52 4.69 3.61
C ILE A 732 7.66 5.14 2.17
N ALA A 733 6.88 4.54 1.28
CA ALA A 733 6.78 4.90 -0.13
C ALA A 733 5.53 5.76 -0.42
N ALA A 734 5.57 6.56 -1.49
CA ALA A 734 4.46 7.43 -1.87
C ALA A 734 3.10 6.74 -2.02
N PRO A 735 2.99 5.53 -2.64
CA PRO A 735 1.70 4.84 -2.69
C PRO A 735 1.17 4.37 -1.33
N GLU A 736 2.05 3.94 -0.41
CA GLU A 736 1.63 3.59 0.96
C GLU A 736 1.13 4.83 1.68
N ALA A 737 1.88 5.94 1.62
CA ALA A 737 1.48 7.21 2.20
C ALA A 737 0.12 7.68 1.67
N MET A 738 -0.09 7.60 0.35
CA MET A 738 -1.38 7.93 -0.27
C MET A 738 -2.51 7.02 0.21
N TRP A 739 -2.30 5.70 0.28
CA TRP A 739 -3.29 4.75 0.81
C TRP A 739 -3.75 5.12 2.22
N ARG A 740 -2.79 5.49 3.07
CA ARG A 740 -3.06 5.92 4.46
C ARG A 740 -3.77 7.27 4.52
N LEU A 741 -3.42 8.22 3.67
CA LEU A 741 -4.09 9.53 3.56
C LEU A 741 -5.53 9.41 3.05
N LYS A 742 -5.82 8.42 2.21
CA LYS A 742 -7.18 8.06 1.76
C LYS A 742 -7.98 7.26 2.80
N LYS A 743 -7.40 6.97 3.96
CA LYS A 743 -8.02 6.18 5.05
C LYS A 743 -8.39 4.74 4.64
N TYR A 744 -7.71 4.18 3.64
CA TYR A 744 -7.95 2.79 3.24
C TYR A 744 -7.37 1.82 4.28
N GLU A 745 -8.08 0.72 4.54
CA GLU A 745 -7.66 -0.26 5.53
C GLU A 745 -6.42 -1.04 5.07
N MET A 746 -5.45 -1.23 5.96
CA MET A 746 -4.24 -2.02 5.69
C MET A 746 -4.45 -3.52 5.96
N SER A 747 -5.53 -3.89 6.61
CA SER A 747 -5.86 -5.28 6.93
C SER A 747 -7.35 -5.38 7.19
N GLY A 748 -7.97 -6.48 6.77
CA GLY A 748 -9.39 -6.73 7.00
C GLY A 748 -9.67 -8.19 7.32
N ARG A 749 -10.89 -8.45 7.77
CA ARG A 749 -11.35 -9.78 8.19
C ARG A 749 -12.86 -9.90 8.12
N SER A 750 -13.30 -11.13 7.87
CA SER A 750 -14.71 -11.52 7.80
C SER A 750 -15.50 -11.44 9.12
N HIS A 751 -14.82 -11.49 10.27
CA HIS A 751 -15.46 -11.57 11.59
C HIS A 751 -14.97 -10.48 12.53
N SER A 752 -15.88 -9.97 13.37
CA SER A 752 -15.51 -9.11 14.49
C SER A 752 -14.97 -9.96 15.64
N VAL A 753 -13.82 -9.58 16.20
CA VAL A 753 -13.25 -10.26 17.37
C VAL A 753 -13.55 -9.47 18.63
N GLU A 754 -14.41 -10.03 19.48
CA GLU A 754 -14.75 -9.46 20.77
C GLU A 754 -13.69 -9.84 21.81
N ARG A 755 -12.87 -8.86 22.19
CA ARG A 755 -11.78 -9.05 23.16
C ARG A 755 -12.32 -8.95 24.58
N LEU A 756 -12.13 -10.01 25.36
CA LEU A 756 -12.65 -10.18 26.70
C LEU A 756 -11.52 -10.00 27.73
N PRO A 757 -11.55 -8.94 28.57
CA PRO A 757 -10.58 -8.72 29.63
C PRO A 757 -10.67 -9.80 30.70
N VAL A 758 -9.52 -10.14 31.29
CA VAL A 758 -9.36 -11.00 32.46
C VAL A 758 -8.50 -10.25 33.46
N HIS A 759 -9.03 -9.98 34.65
CA HIS A 759 -8.34 -9.26 35.71
C HIS A 759 -8.90 -9.69 37.08
N LEU A 760 -8.10 -9.57 38.13
CA LEU A 760 -8.54 -9.78 39.50
C LEU A 760 -9.32 -8.54 40.01
N PRO A 761 -10.00 -8.61 41.17
CA PRO A 761 -10.60 -7.44 41.80
C PRO A 761 -9.57 -6.32 41.98
N LEU A 762 -9.96 -5.07 41.67
CA LEU A 762 -9.11 -3.87 41.74
C LEU A 762 -7.96 -3.81 40.72
N GLU A 763 -7.77 -4.85 39.90
CA GLU A 763 -6.84 -4.85 38.76
C GLU A 763 -7.50 -4.45 37.44
N GLN A 764 -8.71 -3.89 37.47
CA GLN A 764 -9.34 -3.36 36.27
C GLN A 764 -8.53 -2.19 35.66
N MET A 765 -8.51 -2.10 34.33
CA MET A 765 -7.94 -0.93 33.66
C MET A 765 -8.77 0.32 33.98
N VAL A 766 -8.17 1.28 34.67
CA VAL A 766 -8.74 2.59 34.97
C VAL A 766 -7.96 3.67 34.25
N TYR A 767 -8.67 4.57 33.57
CA TYR A 767 -8.11 5.78 32.98
C TYR A 767 -8.21 6.89 34.01
N PHE A 768 -7.11 7.60 34.25
CA PHE A 768 -7.07 8.71 35.20
C PHE A 768 -6.62 9.98 34.48
N GLU A 769 -7.29 11.09 34.76
CA GLU A 769 -6.81 12.45 34.53
C GLU A 769 -6.00 12.88 35.76
N GLU A 770 -4.85 13.49 35.51
CA GLU A 770 -3.96 14.02 36.55
C GLU A 770 -4.69 15.10 37.35
N GLY A 771 -4.75 14.94 38.67
CA GLY A 771 -5.53 15.79 39.59
C GLY A 771 -6.99 15.39 39.76
N ALA A 772 -7.47 14.35 39.05
CA ALA A 772 -8.84 13.81 39.17
C ALA A 772 -8.86 12.34 39.63
N GLU A 773 -7.79 11.85 40.24
CA GLU A 773 -7.54 10.41 40.42
C GLU A 773 -8.66 9.71 41.19
N ARG A 774 -9.14 10.35 42.26
CA ARG A 774 -10.23 9.83 43.10
C ARG A 774 -11.55 9.76 42.35
N ARG A 775 -11.87 10.79 41.57
CA ARG A 775 -13.09 10.86 40.74
C ARG A 775 -13.07 9.77 39.67
N ASP A 776 -11.91 9.53 39.07
CA ASP A 776 -11.76 8.55 38.00
C ASP A 776 -11.75 7.11 38.49
N LEU A 777 -11.22 6.85 39.68
CA LEU A 777 -11.39 5.56 40.39
C LEU A 777 -12.87 5.28 40.65
N GLU A 778 -13.59 6.26 41.21
CA GLU A 778 -15.02 6.14 41.49
C GLU A 778 -15.83 5.96 40.20
N ALA A 779 -15.48 6.69 39.14
CA ALA A 779 -16.12 6.57 37.83
C ALA A 779 -15.86 5.21 37.19
N ALA A 780 -14.63 4.69 37.25
CA ALA A 780 -14.29 3.38 36.69
C ALA A 780 -14.90 2.22 37.48
N ALA A 781 -14.96 2.32 38.80
CA ALA A 781 -15.69 1.38 39.66
C ALA A 781 -17.19 1.36 39.31
N LYS A 782 -17.81 2.51 39.01
CA LYS A 782 -19.21 2.61 38.56
C LYS A 782 -19.43 2.13 37.11
N LYS A 783 -18.45 2.32 36.23
CA LYS A 783 -18.55 1.99 34.79
C LYS A 783 -18.61 0.48 34.56
N GLY A 784 -17.80 -0.29 35.29
CA GLY A 784 -17.68 -1.74 35.18
C GLY A 784 -16.96 -2.18 33.89
N THR A 785 -16.26 -3.30 33.99
CA THR A 785 -15.61 -3.99 32.87
C THR A 785 -16.53 -5.03 32.25
N LYS A 786 -16.20 -5.54 31.06
CA LYS A 786 -16.92 -6.67 30.45
C LYS A 786 -17.01 -7.90 31.38
N LEU A 787 -15.96 -8.14 32.17
CA LEU A 787 -15.91 -9.25 33.12
C LEU A 787 -16.85 -9.01 34.32
N THR A 788 -16.73 -7.85 34.96
CA THR A 788 -17.59 -7.51 36.12
C THR A 788 -19.06 -7.38 35.74
N ARG A 789 -19.36 -6.83 34.56
CA ARG A 789 -20.72 -6.81 34.01
C ARG A 789 -21.22 -8.18 33.58
N TRP A 790 -20.34 -9.14 33.28
CA TRP A 790 -20.75 -10.52 33.06
C TRP A 790 -21.20 -11.17 34.38
N PHE A 791 -20.49 -10.96 35.49
CA PHE A 791 -20.95 -11.42 36.80
C PHE A 791 -22.32 -10.82 37.17
N GLN A 792 -22.50 -9.50 36.98
CA GLN A 792 -23.80 -8.85 37.19
C GLN A 792 -24.90 -9.38 36.26
N LEU A 793 -24.56 -9.66 35.00
CA LEU A 793 -25.50 -10.26 34.06
C LEU A 793 -25.96 -11.64 34.56
N ASN A 794 -25.06 -12.48 35.07
CA ASN A 794 -25.45 -13.79 35.63
C ASN A 794 -26.28 -13.67 36.89
N ALA A 795 -26.07 -12.64 37.72
CA ALA A 795 -26.93 -12.39 38.88
C ALA A 795 -28.37 -12.09 38.43
N ASN A 796 -28.54 -11.29 37.39
CA ASN A 796 -29.84 -10.73 36.98
C ASN A 796 -30.57 -11.50 35.87
N ASP A 797 -29.86 -12.25 35.02
CA ASP A 797 -30.40 -12.96 33.87
C ASP A 797 -30.09 -14.46 33.96
N VAL A 798 -31.11 -15.26 34.24
CA VAL A 798 -31.01 -16.72 34.33
C VAL A 798 -30.54 -17.35 33.01
N ASN A 799 -30.85 -16.73 31.87
CA ASN A 799 -30.42 -17.24 30.57
C ASN A 799 -28.91 -17.07 30.36
N ALA A 800 -28.31 -16.00 30.89
CA ALA A 800 -26.87 -15.77 30.80
C ALA A 800 -26.04 -16.87 31.50
N ARG A 801 -26.60 -17.47 32.56
CA ARG A 801 -25.98 -18.57 33.35
C ARG A 801 -25.70 -19.82 32.53
N LYS A 802 -26.33 -19.98 31.36
CA LYS A 802 -26.12 -21.12 30.46
C LYS A 802 -24.78 -21.03 29.71
N TYR A 803 -24.17 -19.86 29.64
CA TYR A 803 -23.04 -19.57 28.77
C TYR A 803 -21.74 -19.40 29.57
N LEU A 804 -20.62 -19.84 28.99
CA LEU A 804 -19.29 -19.48 29.47
C LEU A 804 -19.01 -18.01 29.18
N TYR A 805 -18.07 -17.38 29.89
CA TYR A 805 -17.70 -15.99 29.61
C TYR A 805 -17.27 -15.79 28.15
N CYS A 806 -16.57 -16.76 27.56
CA CYS A 806 -16.19 -16.74 26.14
C CYS A 806 -17.37 -16.91 25.17
N ASP A 807 -18.51 -17.42 25.62
CA ASP A 807 -19.68 -17.65 24.76
C ASP A 807 -20.62 -16.44 24.74
N ILE A 808 -20.51 -15.56 25.73
CA ILE A 808 -21.38 -14.39 25.90
C ILE A 808 -21.44 -13.52 24.66
N PRO A 809 -20.33 -13.19 23.95
CA PRO A 809 -20.40 -12.36 22.75
C PRO A 809 -21.27 -12.95 21.62
N TYR A 810 -21.52 -14.27 21.61
CA TYR A 810 -22.40 -14.91 20.63
C TYR A 810 -23.89 -14.68 20.93
N HIS A 811 -24.24 -14.50 22.21
CA HIS A 811 -25.62 -14.37 22.68
C HIS A 811 -25.97 -12.96 23.16
N TYR A 812 -24.97 -12.15 23.50
CA TYR A 812 -25.09 -10.80 24.00
C TYR A 812 -24.14 -9.87 23.23
N VAL A 813 -24.52 -8.60 23.14
CA VAL A 813 -23.71 -7.53 22.56
C VAL A 813 -23.34 -6.53 23.65
N TRP A 814 -22.08 -6.08 23.64
CA TRP A 814 -21.61 -5.05 24.54
C TRP A 814 -22.03 -3.67 24.02
N ARG A 815 -22.94 -2.99 24.73
CA ARG A 815 -23.40 -1.63 24.41
C ARG A 815 -23.55 -0.80 25.67
N SER A 816 -23.13 0.46 25.61
CA SER A 816 -23.26 1.43 26.71
C SER A 816 -22.78 0.87 28.07
N ASN A 817 -21.64 0.17 28.06
CA ASN A 817 -21.04 -0.51 29.21
C ASN A 817 -21.87 -1.62 29.86
N HIS A 818 -22.78 -2.26 29.10
CA HIS A 818 -23.59 -3.39 29.57
C HIS A 818 -23.69 -4.48 28.50
N TRP A 819 -23.95 -5.71 28.94
CA TRP A 819 -24.33 -6.81 28.06
C TRP A 819 -25.83 -6.78 27.79
N GLN A 820 -26.22 -6.78 26.52
CA GLN A 820 -27.62 -6.80 26.10
C GLN A 820 -27.86 -8.02 25.19
N PRO A 821 -29.03 -8.68 25.26
CA PRO A 821 -29.34 -9.80 24.37
C PRO A 821 -29.12 -9.44 22.90
N ARG A 822 -28.38 -10.27 22.19
CA ARG A 822 -28.05 -10.08 20.77
C ARG A 822 -29.24 -10.49 19.92
N LYS A 823 -29.66 -9.58 19.03
CA LYS A 823 -30.76 -9.84 18.08
C LYS A 823 -30.27 -10.46 16.75
N LEU A 824 -29.09 -10.05 16.26
CA LEU A 824 -28.55 -10.47 14.95
C LEU A 824 -27.00 -10.57 14.99
N GLY A 825 -26.44 -11.33 14.03
CA GLY A 825 -25.00 -11.33 13.70
C GLY A 825 -24.09 -12.10 14.66
N GLY A 826 -24.62 -13.05 15.44
CA GLY A 826 -23.81 -13.88 16.35
C GLY A 826 -22.83 -14.80 15.60
N ASP A 827 -23.18 -15.19 14.37
CA ASP A 827 -22.38 -15.98 13.44
C ASP A 827 -21.14 -15.24 12.90
N LYS A 828 -21.16 -13.90 12.91
CA LYS A 828 -20.04 -13.04 12.47
C LYS A 828 -19.18 -12.49 13.61
N VAL A 829 -19.31 -13.07 14.80
CA VAL A 829 -18.51 -12.72 15.98
C VAL A 829 -17.61 -13.90 16.37
N VAL A 830 -16.44 -13.57 16.93
CA VAL A 830 -15.52 -14.52 17.57
C VAL A 830 -15.07 -13.91 18.89
N ALA A 831 -15.14 -14.65 19.99
CA ALA A 831 -14.66 -14.16 21.28
C ALA A 831 -13.20 -14.53 21.51
N ARG A 832 -12.42 -13.62 22.10
CA ARG A 832 -11.05 -13.88 22.51
C ARG A 832 -10.77 -13.30 23.89
N MET A 833 -10.47 -14.15 24.86
CA MET A 833 -9.90 -13.72 26.13
C MET A 833 -8.43 -13.33 25.98
N TYR A 834 -8.00 -12.30 26.70
CA TYR A 834 -6.58 -11.93 26.75
C TYR A 834 -5.72 -13.10 27.26
N PHE A 835 -4.49 -13.15 26.76
CA PHE A 835 -3.48 -14.08 27.25
C PHE A 835 -3.10 -13.71 28.69
N VAL A 836 -2.99 -14.71 29.55
CA VAL A 836 -2.52 -14.55 30.93
C VAL A 836 -1.29 -15.43 31.10
N ASN A 837 -0.22 -14.85 31.62
CA ASN A 837 1.03 -15.56 31.85
C ASN A 837 0.87 -16.56 32.99
N LEU A 838 1.44 -17.76 32.86
CA LEU A 838 1.49 -18.78 33.92
C LEU A 838 2.13 -18.27 35.22
N LYS A 839 3.02 -17.27 35.12
CA LYS A 839 3.62 -16.61 36.29
C LYS A 839 2.61 -15.84 37.15
N ASP A 840 1.48 -15.43 36.56
CA ASP A 840 0.37 -14.80 37.28
C ASP A 840 -0.67 -15.87 37.60
N MET A 841 -0.35 -16.70 38.60
CA MET A 841 -1.05 -17.96 38.86
C MET A 841 -2.53 -17.73 39.19
N GLU A 842 -2.87 -16.71 39.96
CA GLU A 842 -4.26 -16.40 40.33
C GLU A 842 -5.09 -15.97 39.11
N LYS A 843 -4.57 -15.02 38.32
CA LYS A 843 -5.25 -14.59 37.09
C LYS A 843 -5.33 -15.73 36.07
N TYR A 844 -4.32 -16.60 36.03
CA TYR A 844 -4.31 -17.79 35.17
C TYR A 844 -5.38 -18.80 35.59
N CYS A 845 -5.50 -19.09 36.89
CA CYS A 845 -6.58 -19.90 37.46
C CYS A 845 -7.95 -19.31 37.15
N LEU A 846 -8.13 -18.00 37.34
CA LEU A 846 -9.37 -17.31 36.98
C LEU A 846 -9.70 -17.48 35.49
N ARG A 847 -8.71 -17.31 34.61
CA ARG A 847 -8.89 -17.53 33.16
C ARG A 847 -9.34 -18.96 32.85
N LEU A 848 -8.77 -19.97 33.52
CA LEU A 848 -9.20 -21.36 33.37
C LEU A 848 -10.65 -21.54 33.83
N LEU A 849 -11.03 -20.97 34.97
CA LEU A 849 -12.42 -21.01 35.44
C LEU A 849 -13.37 -20.36 34.43
N LEU A 850 -13.03 -19.20 33.87
CA LEU A 850 -13.84 -18.51 32.86
C LEU A 850 -13.98 -19.30 31.53
N LEU A 851 -13.05 -20.22 31.25
CA LEU A 851 -13.09 -21.12 30.08
C LEU A 851 -13.93 -22.38 30.31
N HIS A 852 -14.11 -22.81 31.57
CA HIS A 852 -14.65 -24.13 31.87
C HIS A 852 -15.91 -24.10 32.76
N VAL A 853 -16.17 -22.99 33.43
CA VAL A 853 -17.28 -22.84 34.38
C VAL A 853 -18.29 -21.83 33.83
N ARG A 854 -19.53 -22.29 33.65
CA ARG A 854 -20.66 -21.45 33.24
C ARG A 854 -21.07 -20.51 34.38
N GLY A 855 -21.73 -19.40 34.04
CA GLY A 855 -22.15 -18.41 35.03
C GLY A 855 -22.98 -19.02 36.16
N LYS A 856 -22.62 -18.70 37.41
CA LYS A 856 -23.37 -19.06 38.63
C LYS A 856 -23.93 -17.79 39.27
N SER A 857 -24.99 -17.94 40.07
CA SER A 857 -25.64 -16.86 40.82
C SER A 857 -24.68 -16.20 41.81
#